data_AF-A0A7G2EHC9-F1
#
_entry.id   AF-A0A7G2EHC9-F1
#
_cell.length_a   1.000
_cell.length_b   1.000
_cell.length_c   1.000
_cell.angle_alpha   90.00
_cell.angle_beta   90.00
_cell.angle_gamma   90.00
#
_symmetry.space_group_name_H-M   'P 1'
#
loop_
_entity.id
_entity.type
_entity.pdbx_description
1 polymer ?
#
loop_
_entity_poly.entity_id
_entity_poly.type
_entity_poly.pdbx_seq_one_letter_code
_entity_poly.pdbx_strand_id
1 'polypeptide(L)'
;MADQTKKRYVTSEDLKKHNKPGDLWISIQGKVYDVSDWVKSHPGGEAAILNLAGQDVTDAFIAYHPGTAWHHLEKLHNGYHVRDHHVSDVSRDYRRLAAEFSKRGLFDKKGHVTLYTLTCVGVMLAAVLYGVLACTSIWAHLISAVLLGLLWIQSAYVGHDSGHYTVTSTKPCNKLIQLLSGNCLTGISIAWWKWTHNAHHIACNSLDHDPDLQHIPIFAVSTKFFNSMTSRFYGRKLTFDPLARFLISYQHWTFYPVMCVGRINLFIQTFLLLFSKRHVPDRALNIAGILVFWTWFPLLVSFLPNWQERFIFVFVSFAVTAIQHVQFCLNHFAADVYTGPPNGNDWFEKQTAGTLDISCRSYMDWFFGGLQFQLEHHLFPRLPRCHLRTVSPVVKELCKKHNLPYRSLSWWEANVWTIRTLKNAAIQARDATNPVLKNLLWEAEIFPDLSSRRAFLSSLSIQHIPTQIPYRFHVCPGLNLQSPTRSFHPPMAFLVRSPEIPTVSARIFSDANSSVISHVFMRRKATVSAIDARDLPGVKNPKSRLYWQFSAPVKEDYKISREEEEEEEEDKQSYYVNMGHAVRSIREEFPLLFYKELNFDIYRDDIVFKDPMNTFMGIDNYKSIFGALRFHGRIFFRALCVDIVSVWQPTENTLMIRWTVHGIPRGPWETRGRFDGTSEYKFDKNGKIYEHKVDNIAINSPPKFQMLTVQELVEAISCPSTPKPTYFEFGD
;
A
#
# COMPACT_ATOMS: atom_id res chain seq x y z
N MET A 1 -19.56 -14.16 64.69
CA MET A 1 -18.39 -14.73 64.00
C MET A 1 -18.62 -14.56 62.50
N ALA A 2 -17.89 -13.66 61.85
CA ALA A 2 -18.04 -13.42 60.42
C ALA A 2 -17.33 -14.53 59.64
N ASP A 3 -18.06 -15.18 58.74
CA ASP A 3 -17.59 -16.23 57.84
C ASP A 3 -16.42 -15.71 56.98
N GLN A 4 -15.22 -16.21 57.26
CA GLN A 4 -14.04 -15.97 56.42
C GLN A 4 -14.25 -16.72 55.10
N THR A 5 -14.82 -16.03 54.11
CA THR A 5 -14.93 -16.54 52.74
C THR A 5 -13.57 -17.07 52.28
N LYS A 6 -13.46 -18.40 52.20
CA LYS A 6 -12.25 -19.13 51.84
C LYS A 6 -11.79 -18.65 50.46
N LYS A 7 -10.67 -17.92 50.41
CA LYS A 7 -10.10 -17.42 49.14
C LYS A 7 -9.95 -18.58 48.17
N ARG A 8 -10.59 -18.48 47.01
CA ARG A 8 -10.46 -19.45 45.92
C ARG A 8 -9.27 -19.06 45.07
N TYR A 9 -8.56 -20.04 44.54
CA TYR A 9 -7.35 -19.82 43.76
C TYR A 9 -7.44 -20.49 42.40
N VAL A 10 -6.90 -19.83 41.39
CA VAL A 10 -6.62 -20.36 40.04
C VAL A 10 -5.14 -20.19 39.74
N THR A 11 -4.59 -21.02 38.85
CA THR A 11 -3.22 -20.80 38.36
C THR A 11 -3.21 -19.77 37.22
N SER A 12 -2.06 -19.17 36.92
CA SER A 12 -1.93 -18.31 35.73
C SER A 12 -2.23 -19.07 34.44
N GLU A 13 -1.95 -20.37 34.40
CA GLU A 13 -2.25 -21.22 33.24
C GLU A 13 -3.76 -21.50 33.10
N ASP A 14 -4.49 -21.60 34.21
CA ASP A 14 -5.95 -21.65 34.18
C ASP A 14 -6.53 -20.32 33.73
N LEU A 15 -6.00 -19.19 34.22
CA LEU A 15 -6.45 -17.86 33.82
C LEU A 15 -6.35 -17.65 32.30
N LYS A 16 -5.27 -18.12 31.66
CA LYS A 16 -5.09 -18.02 30.19
C LYS A 16 -6.17 -18.69 29.36
N LYS A 17 -6.90 -19.66 29.92
CA LYS A 17 -7.99 -20.35 29.21
C LYS A 17 -9.21 -19.43 29.01
N HIS A 18 -9.37 -18.42 29.87
CA HIS A 18 -10.47 -17.46 29.88
C HIS A 18 -10.13 -16.21 29.04
N ASN A 19 -9.90 -16.41 27.73
CA ASN A 19 -9.40 -15.38 26.82
C ASN A 19 -10.31 -15.11 25.60
N LYS A 20 -11.59 -15.47 25.67
CA LYS A 20 -12.53 -15.38 24.53
C LYS A 20 -13.74 -14.52 24.85
N PRO A 21 -14.41 -13.91 23.85
CA PRO A 21 -15.70 -13.27 24.07
C PRO A 21 -16.70 -14.25 24.71
N GLY A 22 -17.33 -13.83 25.81
CA GLY A 22 -18.25 -14.67 26.60
C GLY A 22 -17.58 -15.53 27.68
N ASP A 23 -16.26 -15.64 27.69
CA ASP A 23 -15.46 -16.27 28.73
C ASP A 23 -14.11 -15.54 28.85
N LEU A 24 -14.14 -14.38 29.48
CA LEU A 24 -13.05 -13.41 29.50
C LEU A 24 -12.73 -12.98 30.94
N TRP A 25 -11.62 -13.49 31.46
CA TRP A 25 -11.11 -13.11 32.77
C TRP A 25 -9.80 -12.34 32.65
N ILE A 26 -9.58 -11.43 33.60
CA ILE A 26 -8.31 -10.71 33.77
C ILE A 26 -7.91 -10.74 35.25
N SER A 27 -6.62 -10.56 35.54
CA SER A 27 -6.14 -10.36 36.90
C SER A 27 -5.61 -8.95 37.11
N ILE A 28 -5.93 -8.35 38.26
CA ILE A 28 -5.36 -7.07 38.70
C ILE A 28 -4.93 -7.23 40.15
N GLN A 29 -3.64 -7.03 40.43
CA GLN A 29 -3.01 -7.24 41.73
C GLN A 29 -3.30 -8.66 42.29
N GLY A 30 -3.29 -9.67 41.43
CA GLY A 30 -3.53 -11.07 41.78
C GLY A 30 -4.99 -11.42 42.13
N LYS A 31 -5.93 -10.47 42.06
CA LYS A 31 -7.38 -10.74 42.09
C LYS A 31 -7.88 -11.05 40.69
N VAL A 32 -8.84 -11.96 40.54
CA VAL A 32 -9.41 -12.32 39.24
C VAL A 32 -10.78 -11.67 39.05
N TYR A 33 -10.98 -11.11 37.87
CA TYR A 33 -12.18 -10.38 37.50
C TYR A 33 -12.78 -11.01 36.24
N ASP A 34 -14.07 -11.31 36.30
CA ASP A 34 -14.83 -11.71 35.12
C ASP A 34 -15.36 -10.44 34.44
N VAL A 35 -14.90 -10.20 33.22
CA VAL A 35 -15.24 -9.01 32.43
C VAL A 35 -15.98 -9.38 31.15
N SER A 36 -16.49 -10.61 31.05
CA SER A 36 -17.16 -11.17 29.86
C SER A 36 -18.31 -10.31 29.37
N ASP A 37 -19.16 -9.83 30.29
CA ASP A 37 -20.28 -8.94 29.96
C ASP A 37 -19.87 -7.46 29.88
N TRP A 38 -18.87 -7.08 30.65
CA TRP A 38 -18.44 -5.68 30.77
C TRP A 38 -17.65 -5.20 29.55
N VAL A 39 -16.96 -6.09 28.82
CA VAL A 39 -16.11 -5.76 27.67
C VAL A 39 -16.82 -4.89 26.62
N LYS A 40 -18.11 -5.13 26.37
CA LYS A 40 -18.93 -4.39 25.38
C LYS A 40 -19.22 -2.95 25.81
N SER A 41 -19.21 -2.70 27.11
CA SER A 41 -19.50 -1.40 27.72
C SER A 41 -18.24 -0.65 28.17
N HIS A 42 -17.06 -1.24 27.97
CA HIS A 42 -15.80 -0.64 28.36
C HIS A 42 -15.53 0.66 27.58
N PRO A 43 -15.28 1.81 28.27
CA PRO A 43 -15.04 3.08 27.60
C PRO A 43 -13.81 3.10 26.68
N GLY A 44 -12.79 2.27 26.96
CA GLY A 44 -11.61 2.12 26.11
C GLY A 44 -11.83 1.24 24.87
N GLY A 45 -13.01 0.63 24.73
CA GLY A 45 -13.35 -0.30 23.66
C GLY A 45 -12.99 -1.75 23.98
N GLU A 46 -13.54 -2.67 23.18
CA GLU A 46 -13.39 -4.12 23.38
C GLU A 46 -11.94 -4.59 23.14
N ALA A 47 -11.27 -4.06 22.12
CA ALA A 47 -9.91 -4.46 21.74
C ALA A 47 -8.90 -4.24 22.87
N ALA A 48 -9.08 -3.19 23.67
CA ALA A 48 -8.18 -2.89 24.79
C ALA A 48 -8.17 -4.00 25.86
N ILE A 49 -9.30 -4.69 26.06
CA ILE A 49 -9.42 -5.80 27.00
C ILE A 49 -9.07 -7.12 26.32
N LEU A 50 -9.56 -7.36 25.10
CA LEU A 50 -9.31 -8.60 24.36
C LEU A 50 -7.82 -8.86 24.12
N ASN A 51 -7.03 -7.81 23.87
CA ASN A 51 -5.58 -7.92 23.69
C ASN A 51 -4.84 -8.37 24.95
N LEU A 52 -5.44 -8.28 26.14
CA LEU A 52 -4.84 -8.63 27.43
C LEU A 52 -5.64 -9.72 28.17
N ALA A 53 -6.59 -10.36 27.50
CA ALA A 53 -7.48 -11.34 28.09
C ALA A 53 -6.73 -12.59 28.58
N GLY A 54 -7.13 -13.12 29.74
CA GLY A 54 -6.53 -14.29 30.36
C GLY A 54 -5.18 -14.04 31.02
N GLN A 55 -4.87 -12.79 31.40
CA GLN A 55 -3.58 -12.39 31.95
C GLN A 55 -3.70 -11.47 33.18
N ASP A 56 -2.60 -11.26 33.91
CA ASP A 56 -2.50 -10.14 34.85
C ASP A 56 -2.25 -8.84 34.06
N VAL A 57 -3.13 -7.86 34.23
CA VAL A 57 -3.13 -6.62 33.44
C VAL A 57 -2.86 -5.40 34.31
N THR A 58 -2.24 -5.60 35.48
CA THR A 58 -2.12 -4.55 36.50
C THR A 58 -1.39 -3.31 36.00
N ASP A 59 -0.32 -3.48 35.21
CA ASP A 59 0.49 -2.37 34.70
C ASP A 59 -0.31 -1.53 33.71
N ALA A 60 -0.93 -2.17 32.72
CA ALA A 60 -1.84 -1.50 31.78
C ALA A 60 -3.02 -0.85 32.53
N PHE A 61 -3.64 -1.54 33.50
CA PHE A 61 -4.74 -0.96 34.27
C PHE A 61 -4.33 0.35 34.94
N ILE A 62 -3.16 0.38 35.59
CA ILE A 62 -2.60 1.58 36.24
C ILE A 62 -2.30 2.69 35.21
N ALA A 63 -1.79 2.35 34.03
CA ALA A 63 -1.48 3.31 32.97
C ALA A 63 -2.73 4.07 32.48
N TYR A 64 -3.82 3.34 32.25
CA TYR A 64 -5.00 3.85 31.53
C TYR A 64 -6.15 4.31 32.43
N HIS A 65 -6.19 3.92 33.71
CA HIS A 65 -7.35 4.17 34.57
C HIS A 65 -7.10 5.20 35.68
N PRO A 66 -8.09 6.08 35.97
CA PRO A 66 -8.05 6.92 37.16
C PRO A 66 -8.24 6.11 38.45
N GLY A 67 -7.87 6.70 39.59
CA GLY A 67 -8.17 6.15 40.92
C GLY A 67 -9.66 5.81 41.13
N THR A 68 -10.58 6.54 40.49
CA THR A 68 -12.02 6.27 40.59
C THR A 68 -12.46 4.98 39.87
N ALA A 69 -11.65 4.44 38.95
CA ALA A 69 -11.97 3.20 38.25
C ALA A 69 -11.91 1.96 39.15
N TRP A 70 -11.13 2.01 40.24
CA TRP A 70 -10.96 0.90 41.17
C TRP A 70 -12.29 0.49 41.83
N HIS A 71 -13.21 1.42 42.05
CA HIS A 71 -14.54 1.13 42.61
C HIS A 71 -15.41 0.27 41.68
N HIS A 72 -15.15 0.28 40.36
CA HIS A 72 -15.89 -0.55 39.42
C HIS A 72 -15.43 -2.02 39.47
N LEU A 73 -14.20 -2.28 39.91
CA LEU A 73 -13.64 -3.63 39.97
C LEU A 73 -14.32 -4.53 41.01
N GLU A 74 -14.81 -3.96 42.11
CA GLU A 74 -15.46 -4.73 43.18
C GLU A 74 -16.64 -5.56 42.68
N LYS A 75 -17.41 -5.02 41.73
CA LYS A 75 -18.57 -5.70 41.12
C LYS A 75 -18.18 -6.80 40.14
N LEU A 76 -16.96 -6.76 39.60
CA LEU A 76 -16.46 -7.68 38.58
C LEU A 76 -15.61 -8.81 39.20
N HIS A 77 -15.29 -8.71 40.49
CA HIS A 77 -14.48 -9.71 41.19
C HIS A 77 -15.26 -11.02 41.33
N ASN A 78 -14.71 -12.11 40.79
CA ASN A 78 -15.37 -13.41 40.77
C ASN A 78 -15.00 -14.29 41.98
N GLY A 79 -14.25 -13.75 42.96
CA GLY A 79 -13.84 -14.45 44.18
C GLY A 79 -12.56 -15.29 44.05
N TYR A 80 -11.98 -15.38 42.86
CA TYR A 80 -10.71 -16.08 42.63
C TYR A 80 -9.50 -15.16 42.73
N HIS A 81 -8.38 -15.76 43.12
CA HIS A 81 -7.06 -15.13 43.13
C HIS A 81 -6.06 -15.98 42.34
N VAL A 82 -5.06 -15.34 41.73
CA VAL A 82 -3.99 -16.06 41.05
C VAL A 82 -3.02 -16.61 42.09
N ARG A 83 -2.82 -17.93 42.11
CA ARG A 83 -2.00 -18.64 43.11
C ARG A 83 -0.51 -18.33 42.96
N ASP A 84 -0.05 -18.33 41.71
CA ASP A 84 1.32 -18.10 41.26
C ASP A 84 1.52 -16.64 40.81
N HIS A 85 0.81 -15.70 41.45
CA HIS A 85 0.94 -14.27 41.14
C HIS A 85 2.36 -13.80 41.41
N HIS A 86 3.03 -13.32 40.36
CA HIS A 86 4.38 -12.81 40.40
C HIS A 86 4.44 -11.43 39.73
N VAL A 87 5.10 -10.48 40.38
CA VAL A 87 5.32 -9.13 39.87
C VAL A 87 6.81 -8.95 39.63
N SER A 88 7.19 -8.61 38.39
CA SER A 88 8.59 -8.34 38.05
C SER A 88 9.12 -7.10 38.80
N ASP A 89 10.43 -7.02 38.96
CA ASP A 89 11.07 -5.85 39.57
C ASP A 89 10.80 -4.56 38.78
N VAL A 90 10.75 -4.68 37.44
CA VAL A 90 10.39 -3.61 36.50
C VAL A 90 8.97 -3.10 36.77
N SER A 91 7.99 -4.00 36.76
CA SER A 91 6.59 -3.67 37.04
C SER A 91 6.43 -3.04 38.41
N ARG A 92 7.12 -3.54 39.44
CA ARG A 92 7.06 -2.96 40.79
C ARG A 92 7.55 -1.51 40.82
N ASP A 93 8.67 -1.22 40.16
CA ASP A 93 9.21 0.14 40.10
C ASP A 93 8.36 1.07 39.23
N TYR A 94 7.82 0.57 38.10
CA TYR A 94 6.87 1.31 37.27
C TYR A 94 5.63 1.71 38.07
N ARG A 95 5.01 0.75 38.78
CA ARG A 95 3.84 1.01 39.64
C ARG A 95 4.16 2.03 40.73
N ARG A 96 5.34 1.95 41.34
CA ARG A 96 5.82 2.93 42.32
C ARG A 96 5.95 4.32 41.70
N LEU A 97 6.51 4.42 40.50
CA LEU A 97 6.65 5.69 39.79
C LEU A 97 5.29 6.31 39.43
N ALA A 98 4.36 5.49 38.93
CA ALA A 98 2.98 5.91 38.67
C ALA A 98 2.29 6.46 39.95
N ALA A 99 2.46 5.77 41.07
CA ALA A 99 1.95 6.21 42.37
C ALA A 99 2.59 7.52 42.83
N GLU A 100 3.88 7.72 42.58
CA GLU A 100 4.58 8.97 42.89
C GLU A 100 4.07 10.15 42.04
N PHE A 101 3.87 9.95 40.74
CA PHE A 101 3.27 10.97 39.86
C PHE A 101 1.85 11.34 40.29
N SER A 102 1.07 10.34 40.72
CA SER A 102 -0.25 10.55 41.33
C SER A 102 -0.16 11.36 42.62
N LYS A 103 0.74 11.01 43.54
CA LYS A 103 0.96 11.75 44.80
C LYS A 103 1.38 13.21 44.57
N ARG A 104 2.16 13.48 43.52
CA ARG A 104 2.55 14.85 43.12
C ARG A 104 1.42 15.63 42.42
N GLY A 105 0.32 14.94 42.08
CA GLY A 105 -0.84 15.49 41.39
C GLY A 105 -0.61 15.78 39.90
N LEU A 106 0.35 15.11 39.26
CA LEU A 106 0.71 15.40 37.86
C LEU A 106 -0.40 15.04 36.87
N PHE A 107 -1.18 13.99 37.17
CA PHE A 107 -2.34 13.59 36.35
C PHE A 107 -3.51 14.58 36.42
N ASP A 108 -3.60 15.36 37.50
CA ASP A 108 -4.71 16.29 37.73
C ASP A 108 -4.37 17.73 37.30
N LYS A 109 -3.10 18.13 37.48
CA LYS A 109 -2.59 19.47 37.16
C LYS A 109 -2.38 19.65 35.65
N LYS A 110 -3.44 19.86 34.89
CA LYS A 110 -3.37 19.98 33.42
C LYS A 110 -2.83 21.33 32.92
N GLY A 111 -2.79 22.34 33.80
CA GLY A 111 -2.44 23.71 33.44
C GLY A 111 -3.45 24.34 32.47
N HIS A 112 -3.01 25.35 31.72
CA HIS A 112 -3.85 26.07 30.74
C HIS A 112 -3.52 25.74 29.28
N VAL A 113 -2.75 24.67 29.03
CA VAL A 113 -2.24 24.33 27.70
C VAL A 113 -3.36 24.10 26.68
N THR A 114 -4.42 23.38 27.04
CA THR A 114 -5.58 23.19 26.17
C THR A 114 -6.24 24.51 25.78
N LEU A 115 -6.41 25.43 26.75
CA LEU A 115 -6.99 26.74 26.49
C LEU A 115 -6.10 27.55 25.53
N TYR A 116 -4.81 27.68 25.82
CA TYR A 116 -3.87 28.41 24.95
C TYR A 116 -3.82 27.81 23.54
N THR A 117 -3.85 26.48 23.42
CA THR A 117 -3.84 25.80 22.12
C THR A 117 -5.13 26.06 21.35
N LEU A 118 -6.31 25.99 22.01
CA LEU A 118 -7.59 26.32 21.38
C LEU A 118 -7.68 27.79 20.97
N THR A 119 -7.16 28.71 21.78
CA THR A 119 -7.06 30.14 21.40
C THR A 119 -6.16 30.31 20.19
N CYS A 120 -4.99 29.66 20.16
CA CYS A 120 -4.08 29.68 19.01
C CYS A 120 -4.75 29.14 17.74
N VAL A 121 -5.49 28.02 17.85
CA VAL A 121 -6.31 27.45 16.77
C VAL A 121 -7.37 28.44 16.28
N GLY A 122 -8.07 29.11 17.19
CA GLY A 122 -9.08 30.12 16.84
C GLY A 122 -8.49 31.32 16.09
N VAL A 123 -7.33 31.81 16.54
CA VAL A 123 -6.61 32.92 15.87
C VAL A 123 -6.12 32.50 14.49
N MET A 124 -5.53 31.30 14.35
CA MET A 124 -5.13 30.78 13.05
C MET A 124 -6.33 30.61 12.12
N LEU A 125 -7.48 30.13 12.63
CA LEU A 125 -8.69 29.98 11.81
C LEU A 125 -9.17 31.34 11.31
N ALA A 126 -9.23 32.35 12.18
CA ALA A 126 -9.62 33.70 11.80
C ALA A 126 -8.67 34.29 10.75
N ALA A 127 -7.36 34.07 10.89
CA ALA A 127 -6.36 34.52 9.92
C ALA A 127 -6.51 33.81 8.56
N VAL A 128 -6.78 32.50 8.55
CA VAL A 128 -7.05 31.72 7.33
C VAL A 128 -8.31 32.25 6.64
N LEU A 129 -9.40 32.44 7.38
CA LEU A 129 -10.66 32.97 6.85
C LEU A 129 -10.45 34.37 6.26
N TYR A 130 -9.77 35.26 6.97
CA TYR A 130 -9.43 36.58 6.46
C TYR A 130 -8.59 36.51 5.19
N GLY A 131 -7.52 35.71 5.20
CA GLY A 131 -6.62 35.59 4.06
C GLY A 131 -7.26 34.98 2.81
N VAL A 132 -8.29 34.14 2.95
CA VAL A 132 -9.02 33.55 1.80
C VAL A 132 -10.20 34.43 1.37
N LEU A 133 -10.92 35.07 2.29
CA LEU A 133 -12.16 35.80 1.96
C LEU A 133 -11.92 37.29 1.66
N ALA A 134 -10.89 37.91 2.25
CA ALA A 134 -10.65 39.35 2.15
C ALA A 134 -9.44 39.70 1.25
N CYS A 135 -8.58 38.74 0.92
CA CYS A 135 -7.42 38.97 0.07
C CYS A 135 -7.61 38.33 -1.31
N THR A 136 -6.96 38.91 -2.32
CA THR A 136 -6.96 38.39 -3.71
C THR A 136 -5.61 37.83 -4.14
N SER A 137 -4.57 38.00 -3.31
CA SER A 137 -3.21 37.59 -3.61
C SER A 137 -3.02 36.08 -3.42
N ILE A 138 -2.45 35.41 -4.42
CA ILE A 138 -2.06 33.99 -4.33
C ILE A 138 -1.14 33.71 -3.14
N TRP A 139 -0.26 34.66 -2.78
CA TRP A 139 0.63 34.51 -1.64
C TRP A 139 -0.13 34.52 -0.31
N ALA A 140 -1.19 35.33 -0.21
CA ALA A 140 -2.06 35.32 0.96
C ALA A 140 -2.78 33.97 1.08
N HIS A 141 -3.29 33.42 -0.04
CA HIS A 141 -3.91 32.09 -0.07
C HIS A 141 -2.91 30.98 0.30
N LEU A 142 -1.67 31.04 -0.18
CA LEU A 142 -0.61 30.09 0.15
C LEU A 142 -0.24 30.13 1.64
N ILE A 143 -0.08 31.33 2.22
CA ILE A 143 0.17 31.49 3.66
C ILE A 143 -1.01 30.94 4.47
N SER A 144 -2.25 31.22 4.04
CA SER A 144 -3.46 30.64 4.63
C SER A 144 -3.48 29.12 4.55
N ALA A 145 -3.03 28.52 3.45
CA ALA A 145 -2.93 27.05 3.33
C ALA A 145 -1.93 26.47 4.34
N VAL A 146 -0.76 27.11 4.51
CA VAL A 146 0.23 26.70 5.51
C VAL A 146 -0.32 26.83 6.93
N LEU A 147 -0.96 27.96 7.24
CA LEU A 147 -1.59 28.19 8.54
C LEU A 147 -2.72 27.19 8.82
N LEU A 148 -3.52 26.82 7.81
CA LEU A 148 -4.54 25.80 7.95
C LEU A 148 -3.94 24.43 8.25
N GLY A 149 -2.82 24.09 7.62
CA GLY A 149 -2.08 22.87 7.91
C GLY A 149 -1.58 22.81 9.36
N LEU A 150 -0.99 23.90 9.85
CA LEU A 150 -0.54 24.05 11.25
C LEU A 150 -1.72 24.02 12.24
N LEU A 151 -2.84 24.65 11.88
CA LEU A 151 -4.07 24.63 12.66
C LEU A 151 -4.55 23.19 12.87
N TRP A 152 -4.57 22.37 11.81
CA TRP A 152 -4.97 20.97 11.94
C TRP A 152 -4.03 20.16 12.83
N ILE A 153 -2.72 20.43 12.79
CA ILE A 153 -1.76 19.79 13.70
C ILE A 153 -2.10 20.12 15.16
N GLN A 154 -2.23 21.40 15.49
CA GLN A 154 -2.54 21.85 16.85
C GLN A 154 -3.91 21.36 17.34
N SER A 155 -4.91 21.37 16.45
CA SER A 155 -6.25 20.86 16.74
C SER A 155 -6.23 19.35 17.02
N ALA A 156 -5.47 18.58 16.23
CA ALA A 156 -5.32 17.15 16.44
C ALA A 156 -4.64 16.80 17.78
N TYR A 157 -3.68 17.60 18.26
CA TYR A 157 -3.11 17.40 19.60
C TYR A 157 -4.16 17.61 20.71
N VAL A 158 -5.05 18.59 20.58
CA VAL A 158 -6.16 18.78 21.54
C VAL A 158 -7.15 17.62 21.47
N GLY A 159 -7.46 17.14 20.27
CA GLY A 159 -8.30 15.95 20.06
C GLY A 159 -7.69 14.71 20.72
N HIS A 160 -6.38 14.50 20.55
CA HIS A 160 -5.59 13.46 21.17
C HIS A 160 -5.67 13.52 22.72
N ASP A 161 -5.32 14.66 23.32
CA ASP A 161 -5.29 14.82 24.78
C ASP A 161 -6.67 14.60 25.41
N SER A 162 -7.68 15.24 24.83
CA SER A 162 -9.07 15.13 25.29
C SER A 162 -9.63 13.71 25.11
N GLY A 163 -9.01 12.91 24.24
CA GLY A 163 -9.31 11.51 24.01
C GLY A 163 -8.75 10.57 25.07
N HIS A 164 -7.58 10.88 25.64
CA HIS A 164 -6.91 10.08 26.69
C HIS A 164 -7.35 10.46 28.10
N TYR A 165 -7.53 11.75 28.38
CA TYR A 165 -7.95 12.24 29.68
C TYR A 165 -8.94 13.40 29.56
N THR A 166 -9.63 13.72 30.66
CA THR A 166 -10.53 14.88 30.68
C THR A 166 -9.69 16.15 30.74
N VAL A 167 -9.54 16.91 29.65
CA VAL A 167 -8.74 18.14 29.60
C VAL A 167 -9.37 19.29 30.39
N THR A 168 -10.69 19.26 30.62
CA THR A 168 -11.44 20.27 31.39
C THR A 168 -11.98 19.71 32.71
N SER A 169 -12.65 20.56 33.49
CA SER A 169 -13.26 20.17 34.78
C SER A 169 -14.54 19.33 34.62
N THR A 170 -15.19 19.33 33.46
CA THR A 170 -16.48 18.64 33.26
C THR A 170 -16.48 17.73 32.02
N LYS A 171 -17.12 16.56 32.14
CA LYS A 171 -17.22 15.58 31.05
C LYS A 171 -17.94 16.13 29.80
N PRO A 172 -19.05 16.88 29.91
CA PRO A 172 -19.72 17.44 28.73
C PRO A 172 -18.85 18.44 27.96
N CYS A 173 -18.12 19.31 28.68
CA CYS A 173 -17.19 20.25 28.05
C CYS A 173 -16.04 19.51 27.35
N ASN A 174 -15.49 18.46 27.98
CA ASN A 174 -14.48 17.62 27.36
C ASN A 174 -14.97 16.96 26.07
N LYS A 175 -16.20 16.46 26.06
CA LYS A 175 -16.84 15.86 24.88
C LYS A 175 -17.06 16.90 23.77
N LEU A 176 -17.44 18.14 24.12
CA LEU A 176 -17.53 19.22 23.15
C LEU A 176 -16.16 19.54 22.53
N ILE A 177 -15.10 19.62 23.35
CA ILE A 177 -13.73 19.85 22.86
C ILE A 177 -13.29 18.72 21.93
N GLN A 178 -13.56 17.46 22.28
CA GLN A 178 -13.30 16.30 21.44
C GLN A 178 -13.98 16.43 20.06
N LEU A 179 -15.27 16.76 20.03
CA LEU A 179 -16.03 16.91 18.79
C LEU A 179 -15.55 18.10 17.97
N LEU A 180 -15.23 19.23 18.62
CA LEU A 180 -14.75 20.43 17.94
C LEU A 180 -13.37 20.20 17.31
N SER A 181 -12.41 19.73 18.12
CA SER A 181 -11.01 19.55 17.72
C SER A 181 -10.78 18.33 16.83
N GLY A 182 -11.41 17.19 17.14
CA GLY A 182 -11.39 16.02 16.28
C GLY A 182 -12.27 16.23 15.05
N ASN A 183 -13.58 16.28 15.22
CA ASN A 183 -14.50 16.14 14.09
C ASN A 183 -14.65 17.44 13.27
N CYS A 184 -15.07 18.54 13.90
CA CYS A 184 -15.49 19.76 13.19
C CYS A 184 -14.33 20.48 12.50
N LEU A 185 -13.16 20.53 13.15
CA LEU A 185 -12.00 21.22 12.62
C LEU A 185 -11.15 20.35 11.70
N THR A 186 -11.00 19.05 12.01
CA THR A 186 -10.09 18.19 11.23
C THR A 186 -10.79 17.27 10.24
N GLY A 187 -12.08 17.00 10.38
CA GLY A 187 -12.81 16.04 9.53
C GLY A 187 -12.54 14.58 9.88
N ILE A 188 -11.84 14.31 10.99
CA ILE A 188 -11.50 12.97 11.48
C ILE A 188 -12.39 12.68 12.71
N SER A 189 -13.04 11.52 12.74
CA SER A 189 -13.89 11.17 13.87
C SER A 189 -13.08 10.88 15.12
N ILE A 190 -13.40 11.56 16.23
CA ILE A 190 -12.80 11.24 17.53
C ILE A 190 -13.14 9.80 17.99
N ALA A 191 -14.30 9.26 17.60
CA ALA A 191 -14.63 7.87 17.88
C ALA A 191 -13.73 6.90 17.09
N TRP A 192 -13.43 7.21 15.83
CA TRP A 192 -12.46 6.44 15.05
C TRP A 192 -11.07 6.49 15.68
N TRP A 193 -10.61 7.70 15.97
CA TRP A 193 -9.31 7.89 16.59
C TRP A 193 -9.18 7.13 17.91
N LYS A 194 -10.17 7.23 18.82
CA LYS A 194 -10.15 6.48 20.10
C LYS A 194 -10.12 4.98 19.89
N TRP A 195 -10.89 4.49 18.93
CA TRP A 195 -10.99 3.07 18.66
C TRP A 195 -9.66 2.47 18.19
N THR A 196 -8.98 3.13 17.25
CA THR A 196 -7.68 2.65 16.73
C THR A 196 -6.54 2.96 17.69
N HIS A 197 -6.47 4.20 18.16
CA HIS A 197 -5.33 4.67 18.94
C HIS A 197 -5.24 4.00 20.32
N ASN A 198 -6.37 3.74 20.99
CA ASN A 198 -6.32 3.00 22.26
C ASN A 198 -5.85 1.55 22.06
N ALA A 199 -6.14 0.93 20.92
CA ALA A 199 -5.65 -0.41 20.61
C ALA A 199 -4.13 -0.40 20.33
N HIS A 200 -3.65 0.61 19.60
CA HIS A 200 -2.22 0.87 19.40
C HIS A 200 -1.49 1.03 20.75
N HIS A 201 -2.00 1.86 21.65
CA HIS A 201 -1.46 2.06 23.00
C HIS A 201 -1.34 0.77 23.81
N ILE A 202 -2.36 -0.10 23.73
CA ILE A 202 -2.35 -1.37 24.46
C ILE A 202 -1.31 -2.34 23.89
N ALA A 203 -1.22 -2.47 22.56
CA ALA A 203 -0.38 -3.45 21.88
C ALA A 203 0.66 -2.80 20.97
N CYS A 204 1.34 -1.75 21.46
CA CYS A 204 2.23 -0.91 20.69
C CYS A 204 3.26 -1.71 19.90
N ASN A 205 3.36 -1.48 18.60
CA ASN A 205 4.28 -2.14 17.68
C ASN A 205 4.11 -3.68 17.52
N SER A 206 2.96 -4.23 17.92
CA SER A 206 2.57 -5.60 17.56
C SER A 206 2.07 -5.68 16.12
N LEU A 207 2.73 -6.47 15.27
CA LEU A 207 2.41 -6.52 13.83
C LEU A 207 0.97 -6.99 13.52
N ASP A 208 0.38 -7.84 14.36
CA ASP A 208 -0.98 -8.39 14.19
C ASP A 208 -2.05 -7.70 15.06
N HIS A 209 -1.68 -6.99 16.13
CA HIS A 209 -2.63 -6.33 17.04
C HIS A 209 -2.64 -4.80 16.95
N ASP A 210 -1.55 -4.18 16.48
CA ASP A 210 -1.44 -2.73 16.35
C ASP A 210 -1.97 -2.23 14.99
N PRO A 211 -3.07 -1.46 14.94
CA PRO A 211 -3.56 -0.90 13.69
C PRO A 211 -2.59 0.09 13.03
N ASP A 212 -1.71 0.73 13.80
CA ASP A 212 -0.83 1.81 13.32
C ASP A 212 0.42 1.27 12.59
N LEU A 213 0.58 -0.05 12.47
CA LEU A 213 1.60 -0.69 11.62
C LEU A 213 1.00 -1.44 10.42
N GLN A 214 -0.33 -1.56 10.32
CA GLN A 214 -0.99 -2.48 9.39
C GLN A 214 -1.37 -1.81 8.05
N HIS A 215 -0.35 -1.32 7.35
CA HIS A 215 -0.49 -0.46 6.17
C HIS A 215 -0.34 -1.18 4.82
N ILE A 216 -0.36 -2.52 4.80
CA ILE A 216 -0.43 -3.29 3.55
C ILE A 216 -1.67 -2.85 2.74
N PRO A 217 -1.53 -2.54 1.43
CA PRO A 217 -0.37 -2.82 0.56
C PRO A 217 0.67 -1.69 0.42
N ILE A 218 0.53 -0.56 1.12
CA ILE A 218 1.36 0.64 0.90
C ILE A 218 2.71 0.57 1.62
N PHE A 219 2.71 0.23 2.91
CA PHE A 219 3.92 0.17 3.74
C PHE A 219 4.04 -1.17 4.46
N ALA A 220 5.29 -1.61 4.64
CA ALA A 220 5.66 -2.71 5.52
C ALA A 220 6.93 -2.33 6.30
N VAL A 221 6.80 -2.25 7.63
CA VAL A 221 7.92 -1.98 8.55
C VAL A 221 8.71 -3.23 8.90
N SER A 222 8.21 -4.42 8.55
CA SER A 222 8.83 -5.71 8.84
C SER A 222 8.60 -6.71 7.71
N THR A 223 9.60 -7.54 7.45
CA THR A 223 9.52 -8.62 6.44
C THR A 223 8.62 -9.77 6.87
N LYS A 224 8.22 -9.82 8.15
CA LYS A 224 7.19 -10.75 8.63
C LYS A 224 5.86 -10.60 7.89
N PHE A 225 5.54 -9.41 7.38
CA PHE A 225 4.34 -9.20 6.55
C PHE A 225 4.39 -9.98 5.23
N PHE A 226 5.57 -10.37 4.74
CA PHE A 226 5.70 -11.02 3.42
C PHE A 226 5.18 -12.46 3.41
N ASN A 227 5.04 -13.08 4.58
CA ASN A 227 4.36 -14.38 4.72
C ASN A 227 2.83 -14.26 4.75
N SER A 228 2.29 -13.05 4.57
CA SER A 228 0.91 -12.67 4.91
C SER A 228 0.57 -12.91 6.38
N MET A 229 -0.21 -12.02 6.98
CA MET A 229 -0.55 -12.09 8.40
C MET A 229 -2.02 -11.77 8.60
N THR A 230 -2.66 -12.39 9.60
CA THR A 230 -4.04 -12.03 9.96
C THR A 230 -4.00 -10.91 10.99
N SER A 231 -4.59 -9.76 10.65
CA SER A 231 -4.83 -8.69 11.63
C SER A 231 -5.88 -9.14 12.63
N ARG A 232 -5.51 -9.19 13.90
CA ARG A 232 -6.42 -9.48 15.03
C ARG A 232 -7.30 -8.28 15.35
N PHE A 233 -6.83 -7.06 15.09
CA PHE A 233 -7.60 -5.84 15.28
C PHE A 233 -8.72 -5.67 14.24
N TYR A 234 -8.39 -5.74 12.94
CA TYR A 234 -9.36 -5.56 11.85
C TYR A 234 -10.12 -6.85 11.51
N GLY A 235 -9.63 -8.02 11.93
CA GLY A 235 -10.21 -9.31 11.57
C GLY A 235 -10.05 -9.68 10.09
N ARG A 236 -9.05 -9.09 9.41
CA ARG A 236 -8.78 -9.32 7.97
C ARG A 236 -7.36 -9.84 7.75
N LYS A 237 -7.16 -10.56 6.64
CA LYS A 237 -5.82 -10.98 6.20
C LYS A 237 -5.11 -9.81 5.52
N LEU A 238 -3.92 -9.48 6.00
CA LEU A 238 -2.97 -8.56 5.39
C LEU A 238 -2.16 -9.36 4.37
N THR A 239 -2.69 -9.42 3.14
CA THR A 239 -2.13 -10.24 2.05
C THR A 239 -0.95 -9.55 1.40
N PHE A 240 0.19 -10.24 1.34
CA PHE A 240 1.34 -9.81 0.57
C PHE A 240 1.23 -10.34 -0.86
N ASP A 241 0.37 -9.70 -1.64
CA ASP A 241 0.10 -10.02 -3.04
C ASP A 241 1.08 -9.26 -3.99
N PRO A 242 1.02 -9.49 -5.33
CA PRO A 242 1.90 -8.79 -6.27
C PRO A 242 1.81 -7.26 -6.22
N LEU A 243 0.63 -6.70 -5.93
CA LEU A 243 0.45 -5.25 -5.79
C LEU A 243 1.15 -4.73 -4.54
N ALA A 244 0.96 -5.40 -3.40
CA ALA A 244 1.67 -5.08 -2.16
C ALA A 244 3.18 -5.16 -2.37
N ARG A 245 3.67 -6.22 -3.03
CA ARG A 245 5.09 -6.37 -3.36
C ARG A 245 5.60 -5.20 -4.19
N PHE A 246 4.88 -4.80 -5.23
CA PHE A 246 5.26 -3.66 -6.07
C PHE A 246 5.36 -2.37 -5.26
N LEU A 247 4.31 -2.01 -4.52
CA LEU A 247 4.28 -0.76 -3.74
C LEU A 247 5.35 -0.74 -2.63
N ILE A 248 5.49 -1.84 -1.89
CA ILE A 248 6.50 -1.98 -0.82
C ILE A 248 7.92 -1.92 -1.39
N SER A 249 8.15 -2.42 -2.60
CA SER A 249 9.47 -2.34 -3.27
C SER A 249 9.92 -0.89 -3.48
N TYR A 250 9.02 0.10 -3.48
CA TYR A 250 9.35 1.52 -3.67
C TYR A 250 9.03 2.38 -2.44
N GLN A 251 8.61 1.77 -1.31
CA GLN A 251 8.06 2.51 -0.18
C GLN A 251 8.98 3.58 0.43
N HIS A 252 10.30 3.40 0.36
CA HIS A 252 11.28 4.36 0.87
C HIS A 252 11.38 5.63 0.01
N TRP A 253 11.04 5.54 -1.29
CA TRP A 253 10.92 6.71 -2.17
C TRP A 253 9.53 7.35 -2.08
N THR A 254 8.49 6.53 -1.91
CA THR A 254 7.11 7.01 -1.87
C THR A 254 6.67 7.48 -0.48
N PHE A 255 7.48 7.30 0.57
CA PHE A 255 7.15 7.65 1.95
C PHE A 255 6.60 9.07 2.09
N TYR A 256 7.39 10.10 1.77
CA TYR A 256 6.94 11.49 1.91
C TYR A 256 5.76 11.87 1.00
N PRO A 257 5.76 11.52 -0.31
CA PRO A 257 4.59 11.75 -1.16
C PRO A 257 3.30 11.14 -0.60
N VAL A 258 3.36 9.91 -0.08
CA VAL A 258 2.22 9.24 0.53
C VAL A 258 1.80 9.94 1.83
N MET A 259 2.74 10.42 2.66
CA MET A 259 2.41 11.18 3.87
C MET A 259 1.64 12.47 3.55
N CYS A 260 1.97 13.17 2.46
CA CYS A 260 1.25 14.36 1.98
C CYS A 260 -0.22 14.08 1.64
N VAL A 261 -0.57 12.86 1.26
CA VAL A 261 -1.97 12.46 0.99
C VAL A 261 -2.56 11.54 2.06
N GLY A 262 -1.79 11.21 3.12
CA GLY A 262 -2.18 10.28 4.17
C GLY A 262 -3.46 10.70 4.91
N ARG A 263 -3.78 12.00 4.92
CA ARG A 263 -5.03 12.53 5.48
C ARG A 263 -6.27 11.98 4.78
N ILE A 264 -6.19 11.71 3.47
CA ILE A 264 -7.29 11.12 2.70
C ILE A 264 -7.64 9.73 3.27
N ASN A 265 -6.62 8.94 3.63
CA ASN A 265 -6.86 7.66 4.31
C ASN A 265 -7.57 7.86 5.65
N LEU A 266 -7.19 8.86 6.46
CA LEU A 266 -7.87 9.15 7.73
C LEU A 266 -9.36 9.53 7.54
N PHE A 267 -9.69 10.25 6.46
CA PHE A 267 -11.07 10.52 6.08
C PHE A 267 -11.82 9.25 5.69
N ILE A 268 -11.24 8.43 4.82
CA ILE A 268 -11.83 7.16 4.40
C ILE A 268 -12.09 6.27 5.61
N GLN A 269 -11.12 6.11 6.51
CA GLN A 269 -11.25 5.30 7.71
C GLN A 269 -12.33 5.84 8.67
N THR A 270 -12.44 7.17 8.79
CA THR A 270 -13.53 7.82 9.53
C THR A 270 -14.89 7.43 8.95
N PHE A 271 -15.07 7.54 7.64
CA PHE A 271 -16.33 7.18 6.98
C PHE A 271 -16.63 5.68 7.11
N LEU A 272 -15.64 4.82 6.87
CA LEU A 272 -15.78 3.37 6.98
C LEU A 272 -16.26 2.97 8.38
N LEU A 273 -15.73 3.57 9.45
CA LEU A 273 -16.21 3.29 10.81
C LEU A 273 -17.63 3.80 11.04
N LEU A 274 -17.89 5.09 10.75
CA LEU A 274 -19.17 5.72 11.10
C LEU A 274 -20.37 5.11 10.35
N PHE A 275 -20.15 4.61 9.13
CA PHE A 275 -21.16 3.94 8.32
C PHE A 275 -21.10 2.41 8.40
N SER A 276 -20.24 1.84 9.26
CA SER A 276 -20.22 0.40 9.51
C SER A 276 -21.39 -0.08 10.38
N LYS A 277 -21.55 -1.41 10.44
CA LYS A 277 -22.49 -2.08 11.38
C LYS A 277 -21.97 -2.14 12.82
N ARG A 278 -20.70 -1.75 13.08
CA ARG A 278 -20.07 -1.81 14.42
C ARG A 278 -20.72 -0.80 15.37
N HIS A 279 -20.93 -1.15 16.64
CA HIS A 279 -21.37 -0.17 17.63
C HIS A 279 -20.34 0.97 17.78
N VAL A 280 -20.78 2.22 17.57
CA VAL A 280 -19.93 3.41 17.70
C VAL A 280 -20.57 4.35 18.73
N PRO A 281 -19.90 4.64 19.86
CA PRO A 281 -20.41 5.59 20.84
C PRO A 281 -20.68 6.96 20.19
N ASP A 282 -21.85 7.54 20.50
CA ASP A 282 -22.21 8.87 20.01
C ASP A 282 -22.12 9.03 18.47
N ARG A 283 -22.49 7.97 17.73
CA ARG A 283 -22.38 7.95 16.26
C ARG A 283 -23.00 9.18 15.59
N ALA A 284 -24.22 9.55 15.98
CA ALA A 284 -24.93 10.69 15.39
C ALA A 284 -24.18 12.02 15.61
N LEU A 285 -23.64 12.25 16.81
CA LEU A 285 -22.82 13.43 17.10
C LEU A 285 -21.50 13.42 16.31
N ASN A 286 -20.89 12.25 16.16
CA ASN A 286 -19.69 12.12 15.34
C ASN A 286 -19.95 12.43 13.87
N ILE A 287 -21.06 11.94 13.31
CA ILE A 287 -21.51 12.24 11.95
C ILE A 287 -21.80 13.73 11.80
N ALA A 288 -22.56 14.34 12.72
CA ALA A 288 -22.83 15.78 12.70
C ALA A 288 -21.54 16.60 12.73
N GLY A 289 -20.57 16.23 13.57
CA GLY A 289 -19.27 16.91 13.65
C GLY A 289 -18.47 16.83 12.36
N ILE A 290 -18.41 15.66 11.70
CA ILE A 290 -17.69 15.57 10.41
C ILE A 290 -18.45 16.29 9.28
N LEU A 291 -19.79 16.35 9.33
CA LEU A 291 -20.58 17.11 8.36
C LEU A 291 -20.30 18.61 8.44
N VAL A 292 -20.05 19.15 9.65
CA VAL A 292 -19.57 20.52 9.80
C VAL A 292 -18.29 20.73 8.99
N PHE A 293 -17.29 19.86 9.15
CA PHE A 293 -16.03 19.94 8.39
C PHE A 293 -16.26 19.89 6.88
N TRP A 294 -17.02 18.89 6.41
CA TRP A 294 -17.33 18.70 4.99
C TRP A 294 -18.27 19.75 4.41
N THR A 295 -18.75 20.69 5.24
CA THR A 295 -19.50 21.87 4.81
C THR A 295 -18.57 23.08 4.71
N TRP A 296 -17.92 23.46 5.81
CA TRP A 296 -17.16 24.71 5.85
C TRP A 296 -15.87 24.65 5.02
N PHE A 297 -15.17 23.51 5.00
CA PHE A 297 -13.88 23.42 4.31
C PHE A 297 -14.04 23.48 2.78
N PRO A 298 -14.94 22.70 2.13
CA PRO A 298 -15.21 22.87 0.71
C PRO A 298 -15.78 24.26 0.37
N LEU A 299 -16.62 24.83 1.26
CA LEU A 299 -17.13 26.19 1.08
C LEU A 299 -15.98 27.22 1.09
N LEU A 300 -15.05 27.13 2.03
CA LEU A 300 -13.86 27.98 2.08
C LEU A 300 -13.04 27.87 0.78
N VAL A 301 -12.76 26.64 0.33
CA VAL A 301 -12.02 26.38 -0.92
C VAL A 301 -12.77 26.95 -2.13
N SER A 302 -14.12 26.98 -2.11
CA SER A 302 -14.91 27.52 -3.22
C SER A 302 -14.73 29.03 -3.45
N PHE A 303 -14.30 29.79 -2.44
CA PHE A 303 -14.00 31.23 -2.56
C PHE A 303 -12.67 31.52 -3.27
N LEU A 304 -11.80 30.52 -3.44
CA LEU A 304 -10.57 30.70 -4.20
C LEU A 304 -10.87 30.88 -5.70
N PRO A 305 -10.13 31.76 -6.39
CA PRO A 305 -10.55 32.34 -7.67
C PRO A 305 -10.55 31.34 -8.84
N ASN A 306 -9.66 30.35 -8.83
CA ASN A 306 -9.51 29.39 -9.93
C ASN A 306 -9.16 27.98 -9.41
N TRP A 307 -9.27 26.98 -10.28
CA TRP A 307 -9.03 25.59 -9.92
C TRP A 307 -7.58 25.28 -9.53
N GLN A 308 -6.60 25.99 -10.11
CA GLN A 308 -5.19 25.79 -9.79
C GLN A 308 -4.89 26.20 -8.35
N GLU A 309 -5.35 27.39 -7.93
CA GLU A 309 -5.22 27.85 -6.55
C GLU A 309 -5.96 26.98 -5.56
N ARG A 310 -7.17 26.48 -5.90
CA ARG A 310 -7.91 25.52 -5.07
C ARG A 310 -7.10 24.25 -4.83
N PHE A 311 -6.56 23.67 -5.89
CA PHE A 311 -5.74 22.47 -5.79
C PHE A 311 -4.48 22.72 -4.94
N ILE A 312 -3.75 23.80 -5.21
CA ILE A 312 -2.53 24.14 -4.48
C ILE A 312 -2.83 24.41 -3.01
N PHE A 313 -3.90 25.14 -2.69
CA PHE A 313 -4.32 25.42 -1.33
C PHE A 313 -4.59 24.13 -0.54
N VAL A 314 -5.37 23.20 -1.11
CA VAL A 314 -5.67 21.91 -0.47
C VAL A 314 -4.40 21.07 -0.32
N PHE A 315 -3.59 20.97 -1.37
CA PHE A 315 -2.36 20.19 -1.36
C PHE A 315 -1.36 20.70 -0.33
N VAL A 316 -1.11 22.02 -0.29
CA VAL A 316 -0.20 22.65 0.68
C VAL A 316 -0.71 22.46 2.11
N SER A 317 -2.03 22.64 2.34
CA SER A 317 -2.62 22.40 3.66
C SER A 317 -2.39 20.96 4.12
N PHE A 318 -2.56 19.98 3.23
CA PHE A 318 -2.31 18.57 3.55
C PHE A 318 -0.82 18.27 3.74
N ALA A 319 0.05 18.82 2.88
CA ALA A 319 1.49 18.62 2.95
C ALA A 319 2.09 19.19 4.25
N VAL A 320 1.60 20.34 4.72
CA VAL A 320 2.03 20.91 6.01
C VAL A 320 1.54 20.03 7.17
N THR A 321 0.28 19.60 7.18
CA THR A 321 -0.22 18.66 8.20
C THR A 321 0.51 17.32 8.17
N ALA A 322 1.04 16.89 7.01
CA ALA A 322 1.78 15.65 6.90
C ALA A 322 3.05 15.61 7.75
N ILE A 323 3.57 16.74 8.21
CA ILE A 323 4.68 16.78 9.18
C ILE A 323 4.30 16.02 10.46
N GLN A 324 3.06 16.12 10.92
CA GLN A 324 2.56 15.36 12.07
C GLN A 324 2.43 13.87 11.76
N HIS A 325 2.00 13.48 10.55
CA HIS A 325 1.98 12.07 10.16
C HIS A 325 3.39 11.48 10.14
N VAL A 326 4.35 12.24 9.60
CA VAL A 326 5.77 11.88 9.61
C VAL A 326 6.23 11.71 11.05
N GLN A 327 6.00 12.68 11.94
CA GLN A 327 6.36 12.58 13.36
C GLN A 327 5.91 11.23 13.96
N PHE A 328 4.63 10.87 13.84
CA PHE A 328 4.12 9.60 14.38
C PHE A 328 4.78 8.37 13.75
N CYS A 329 5.07 8.39 12.44
CA CYS A 329 5.82 7.31 11.81
C CYS A 329 7.26 7.23 12.35
N LEU A 330 7.92 8.37 12.60
CA LEU A 330 9.28 8.40 13.15
C LEU A 330 9.33 7.81 14.56
N ASN A 331 8.29 8.04 15.36
CA ASN A 331 8.22 7.52 16.72
C ASN A 331 8.04 5.99 16.80
N HIS A 332 7.61 5.32 15.71
CA HIS A 332 7.21 3.90 15.75
C HIS A 332 7.84 3.01 14.68
N PHE A 333 7.95 3.47 13.42
CA PHE A 333 8.32 2.60 12.29
C PHE A 333 9.74 2.04 12.39
N ALA A 334 10.63 2.76 13.07
CA ALA A 334 12.00 2.32 13.29
C ALA A 334 12.22 1.68 14.68
N ALA A 335 11.19 1.64 15.53
CA ALA A 335 11.25 0.97 16.82
C ALA A 335 11.07 -0.55 16.66
N ASP A 336 11.29 -1.30 17.73
CA ASP A 336 11.23 -2.76 17.67
C ASP A 336 9.78 -3.22 17.45
N VAL A 337 9.61 -4.33 16.73
CA VAL A 337 8.31 -4.91 16.43
C VAL A 337 8.23 -6.35 16.92
N TYR A 338 7.03 -6.80 17.29
CA TYR A 338 6.78 -8.19 17.70
C TYR A 338 5.47 -8.74 17.13
N THR A 339 5.12 -9.98 17.49
CA THR A 339 3.90 -10.65 17.01
C THR A 339 3.19 -11.27 18.21
N GLY A 340 1.87 -11.21 18.21
CA GLY A 340 1.02 -11.58 19.33
C GLY A 340 0.66 -10.39 20.23
N PRO A 341 -0.23 -10.60 21.21
CA PRO A 341 -0.51 -9.59 22.23
C PRO A 341 0.72 -9.36 23.13
N PRO A 342 0.85 -8.19 23.78
CA PRO A 342 1.79 -8.03 24.88
C PRO A 342 1.40 -8.93 26.05
N ASN A 343 2.39 -9.34 26.85
CA ASN A 343 2.12 -10.04 28.09
C ASN A 343 2.00 -9.05 29.24
N GLY A 344 1.17 -9.38 30.23
CA GLY A 344 1.00 -8.58 31.44
C GLY A 344 2.29 -8.11 32.11
N ASN A 345 3.24 -9.05 32.26
CA ASN A 345 4.51 -8.84 32.96
C ASN A 345 5.64 -8.29 32.06
N ASP A 346 5.44 -8.21 30.74
CA ASP A 346 6.38 -7.57 29.81
C ASP A 346 5.83 -6.28 29.18
N TRP A 347 4.65 -5.83 29.62
CA TRP A 347 3.93 -4.72 28.99
C TRP A 347 4.77 -3.44 28.99
N PHE A 348 5.39 -3.11 30.13
CA PHE A 348 6.28 -1.94 30.25
C PHE A 348 7.44 -2.03 29.25
N GLU A 349 8.09 -3.19 29.18
CA GLU A 349 9.20 -3.48 28.29
C GLU A 349 8.79 -3.37 26.82
N LYS A 350 7.60 -3.84 26.46
CA LYS A 350 7.04 -3.68 25.10
C LYS A 350 6.85 -2.21 24.74
N GLN A 351 6.35 -1.37 25.67
CA GLN A 351 6.23 0.07 25.43
C GLN A 351 7.60 0.73 25.21
N THR A 352 8.61 0.36 26.03
CA THR A 352 9.98 0.88 25.87
C THR A 352 10.63 0.48 24.55
N ALA A 353 10.42 -0.76 24.10
CA ALA A 353 11.01 -1.27 22.87
C ALA A 353 10.27 -0.77 21.61
N GLY A 354 8.95 -0.61 21.68
CA GLY A 354 8.06 -0.24 20.58
C GLY A 354 7.94 1.26 20.30
N THR A 355 8.65 2.10 21.05
CA THR A 355 8.61 3.56 20.90
C THR A 355 10.00 4.17 20.72
N LEU A 356 10.01 5.38 20.18
CA LEU A 356 11.18 6.20 19.97
C LEU A 356 10.82 7.67 20.19
N ASP A 357 11.64 8.39 20.94
CA ASP A 357 11.46 9.82 21.20
C ASP A 357 12.24 10.68 20.21
N ILE A 358 11.72 11.88 19.96
CA ILE A 358 12.38 12.90 19.14
C ILE A 358 12.97 13.97 20.06
N SER A 359 14.30 13.99 20.15
CA SER A 359 15.05 14.98 20.90
C SER A 359 14.96 16.36 20.24
N CYS A 360 14.41 17.32 20.96
CA CYS A 360 14.33 18.71 20.53
C CYS A 360 14.42 19.69 21.71
N ARG A 361 14.81 20.94 21.39
CA ARG A 361 14.80 22.06 22.33
C ARG A 361 13.36 22.38 22.77
N SER A 362 13.20 22.97 23.95
CA SER A 362 11.89 23.22 24.57
C SER A 362 10.96 24.12 23.75
N TYR A 363 11.48 25.07 22.98
CA TYR A 363 10.62 25.91 22.12
C TYR A 363 9.92 25.13 21.00
N MET A 364 10.37 23.91 20.67
CA MET A 364 9.69 23.02 19.73
C MET A 364 8.53 22.23 20.35
N ASP A 365 8.27 22.37 21.67
CA ASP A 365 7.16 21.68 22.35
C ASP A 365 5.79 22.10 21.80
N TRP A 366 5.68 23.35 21.36
CA TRP A 366 4.50 23.82 20.66
C TRP A 366 4.33 23.10 19.31
N PHE A 367 5.42 22.98 18.55
CA PHE A 367 5.40 22.40 17.21
C PHE A 367 5.10 20.89 17.23
N PHE A 368 5.82 20.12 18.04
CA PHE A 368 5.65 18.66 18.15
C PHE A 368 4.51 18.22 19.07
N GLY A 369 3.86 19.19 19.72
CA GLY A 369 2.71 18.89 20.55
C GLY A 369 3.04 18.02 21.76
N GLY A 370 4.27 18.01 22.27
CA GLY A 370 4.65 17.16 23.41
C GLY A 370 4.76 15.67 23.09
N LEU A 371 4.29 15.23 21.91
CA LEU A 371 4.33 13.84 21.44
C LEU A 371 5.68 13.47 20.81
N GLN A 372 6.68 14.33 20.93
CA GLN A 372 8.07 13.92 20.77
C GLN A 372 8.56 13.03 21.92
N PHE A 373 7.87 13.05 23.06
CA PHE A 373 8.08 12.19 24.24
C PHE A 373 7.13 10.99 24.18
N GLN A 374 7.31 10.17 23.14
CA GLN A 374 6.37 9.10 22.83
C GLN A 374 6.45 7.96 23.84
N LEU A 375 7.64 7.65 24.36
CA LEU A 375 7.81 6.63 25.39
C LEU A 375 7.06 7.01 26.66
N GLU A 376 7.28 8.22 27.19
CA GLU A 376 6.59 8.67 28.40
C GLU A 376 5.08 8.74 28.21
N HIS A 377 4.64 9.13 27.01
CA HIS A 377 3.24 9.12 26.62
C HIS A 377 2.64 7.71 26.66
N HIS A 378 3.27 6.72 26.03
CA HIS A 378 2.78 5.33 26.03
C HIS A 378 2.79 4.69 27.43
N LEU A 379 3.75 5.04 28.27
CA LEU A 379 3.82 4.56 29.66
C LEU A 379 2.78 5.22 30.57
N PHE A 380 2.43 6.48 30.31
CA PHE A 380 1.48 7.26 31.11
C PHE A 380 0.49 8.05 30.22
N PRO A 381 -0.41 7.40 29.46
CA PRO A 381 -1.24 8.10 28.45
C PRO A 381 -2.19 9.15 29.05
N ARG A 382 -2.52 9.00 30.33
CA ARG A 382 -3.31 9.97 31.11
C ARG A 382 -2.54 11.20 31.55
N LEU A 383 -1.21 11.19 31.46
CA LEU A 383 -0.37 12.28 31.95
C LEU A 383 -0.48 13.46 30.97
N PRO A 384 -0.88 14.66 31.43
CA PRO A 384 -0.96 15.81 30.56
C PRO A 384 0.38 16.11 29.89
N ARG A 385 0.34 16.38 28.58
CA ARG A 385 1.54 16.54 27.74
C ARG A 385 2.52 17.62 28.20
N CYS A 386 2.05 18.59 28.98
CA CYS A 386 2.88 19.64 29.59
C CYS A 386 3.89 19.11 30.62
N HIS A 387 3.67 17.90 31.16
CA HIS A 387 4.57 17.27 32.13
C HIS A 387 5.58 16.31 31.50
N LEU A 388 5.37 15.88 30.25
CA LEU A 388 6.18 14.82 29.61
C LEU A 388 7.67 15.16 29.61
N ARG A 389 8.02 16.40 29.26
CA ARG A 389 9.41 16.88 29.31
C ARG A 389 10.01 16.76 30.70
N THR A 390 9.27 17.12 31.74
CA THR A 390 9.72 17.10 33.13
C THR A 390 9.90 15.67 33.65
N VAL A 391 9.07 14.73 33.21
CA VAL A 391 9.16 13.32 33.65
C VAL A 391 10.15 12.49 32.83
N SER A 392 10.49 12.93 31.61
CA SER A 392 11.39 12.19 30.72
C SER A 392 12.74 11.77 31.34
N PRO A 393 13.44 12.61 32.13
CA PRO A 393 14.70 12.18 32.75
C PRO A 393 14.48 11.08 33.80
N VAL A 394 13.34 11.09 34.49
CA VAL A 394 13.00 10.08 35.51
C VAL A 394 12.70 8.74 34.85
N VAL A 395 11.95 8.75 33.74
CA VAL A 395 11.67 7.54 32.95
C VAL A 395 12.94 6.98 32.33
N LYS A 396 13.84 7.85 31.85
CA LYS A 396 15.15 7.45 31.34
C LYS A 396 16.00 6.73 32.39
N GLU A 397 16.06 7.24 33.62
CA GLU A 397 16.78 6.57 34.71
C GLU A 397 16.12 5.23 35.11
N LEU A 398 14.79 5.13 35.06
CA LEU A 398 14.09 3.86 35.29
C LEU A 398 14.44 2.82 34.20
N CYS A 399 14.46 3.22 32.93
CA CYS A 399 14.86 2.34 31.84
C CYS A 399 16.31 1.88 32.00
N LYS A 400 17.21 2.81 32.36
CA LYS A 400 18.62 2.51 32.63
C LYS A 400 18.79 1.52 33.78
N LYS A 401 18.03 1.66 34.88
CA LYS A 401 18.07 0.75 36.03
C LYS A 401 17.77 -0.69 35.64
N HIS A 402 16.83 -0.89 34.72
CA HIS A 402 16.36 -2.21 34.30
C HIS A 402 16.95 -2.69 32.97
N ASN A 403 17.97 -1.99 32.45
CA ASN A 403 18.60 -2.29 31.16
C ASN A 403 17.60 -2.36 29.99
N LEU A 404 16.62 -1.45 29.99
CA LEU A 404 15.59 -1.32 28.96
C LEU A 404 15.96 -0.23 27.95
N PRO A 405 15.54 -0.37 26.68
CA PRO A 405 15.84 0.62 25.65
C PRO A 405 15.15 1.96 25.97
N TYR A 406 15.91 3.04 25.91
CA TYR A 406 15.40 4.41 25.89
C TYR A 406 16.00 5.09 24.66
N ARG A 407 15.24 5.16 23.57
CA ARG A 407 15.71 5.72 22.29
C ARG A 407 15.21 7.14 22.15
N SER A 408 16.13 8.11 22.14
CA SER A 408 15.83 9.51 21.87
C SER A 408 16.78 10.01 20.78
N LEU A 409 16.24 10.23 19.59
CA LEU A 409 17.00 10.62 18.39
C LEU A 409 16.67 12.06 18.00
N SER A 410 17.60 12.77 17.36
CA SER A 410 17.22 14.02 16.70
C SER A 410 16.21 13.77 15.56
N TRP A 411 15.46 14.80 15.17
CA TRP A 411 14.52 14.71 14.04
C TRP A 411 15.16 14.14 12.76
N TRP A 412 16.41 14.54 12.47
CA TRP A 412 17.14 14.06 11.30
C TRP A 412 17.49 12.58 11.42
N GLU A 413 18.05 12.16 12.55
CA GLU A 413 18.41 10.75 12.79
C GLU A 413 17.20 9.84 12.73
N ALA A 414 16.07 10.26 13.31
CA ALA A 414 14.82 9.52 13.26
C ALA A 414 14.34 9.32 11.81
N ASN A 415 14.38 10.36 10.97
CA ASN A 415 14.08 10.23 9.54
C ASN A 415 15.01 9.23 8.84
N VAL A 416 16.32 9.33 9.08
CA VAL A 416 17.30 8.40 8.51
C VAL A 416 17.00 6.96 8.92
N TRP A 417 16.66 6.72 10.18
CA TRP A 417 16.30 5.39 10.69
C TRP A 417 15.02 4.87 10.04
N THR A 418 13.95 5.65 9.99
CA THR A 418 12.68 5.25 9.36
C THR A 418 12.86 4.92 7.88
N ILE A 419 13.56 5.77 7.12
CA ILE A 419 13.81 5.51 5.69
C ILE A 419 14.69 4.27 5.50
N ARG A 420 15.68 4.02 6.37
CA ARG A 420 16.48 2.78 6.35
C ARG A 420 15.62 1.55 6.62
N THR A 421 14.75 1.56 7.63
CA THR A 421 13.84 0.45 7.92
C THR A 421 12.94 0.13 6.73
N LEU A 422 12.33 1.17 6.15
CA LEU A 422 11.49 1.06 4.96
C LEU A 422 12.27 0.56 3.73
N LYS A 423 13.52 1.02 3.54
CA LYS A 423 14.40 0.57 2.46
C LYS A 423 14.81 -0.89 2.62
N ASN A 424 15.14 -1.33 3.83
CA ASN A 424 15.54 -2.70 4.12
C ASN A 424 14.40 -3.70 3.83
N ALA A 425 13.16 -3.35 4.22
CA ALA A 425 11.98 -4.13 3.85
C ALA A 425 11.73 -4.08 2.33
N ALA A 426 11.92 -2.92 1.69
CA ALA A 426 11.74 -2.78 0.25
C ALA A 426 12.69 -3.66 -0.58
N ILE A 427 13.96 -3.75 -0.18
CA ILE A 427 14.96 -4.60 -0.85
C ILE A 427 14.56 -6.07 -0.73
N GLN A 428 14.22 -6.52 0.48
CA GLN A 428 13.78 -7.91 0.69
C GLN A 428 12.47 -8.24 -0.05
N ALA A 429 11.56 -7.28 -0.23
CA ALA A 429 10.36 -7.46 -1.04
C ALA A 429 10.68 -7.70 -2.53
N ARG A 430 11.78 -7.11 -3.05
CA ARG A 430 12.29 -7.34 -4.42
C ARG A 430 12.99 -8.69 -4.52
N ASP A 431 13.82 -9.02 -3.53
CA ASP A 431 14.62 -10.25 -3.51
C ASP A 431 13.78 -11.51 -3.29
N ALA A 432 12.54 -11.40 -2.79
CA ALA A 432 11.57 -12.49 -2.74
C ALA A 432 11.24 -13.12 -4.11
N THR A 433 11.80 -12.58 -5.20
CA THR A 433 11.79 -13.14 -6.57
C THR A 433 12.92 -14.14 -6.85
N ASN A 434 14.00 -14.17 -6.06
CA ASN A 434 15.13 -15.09 -6.19
C ASN A 434 15.57 -15.59 -4.81
N PRO A 435 15.30 -16.84 -4.39
CA PRO A 435 15.91 -17.40 -3.20
C PRO A 435 17.39 -17.65 -3.48
N VAL A 436 18.22 -16.62 -3.38
CA VAL A 436 19.68 -16.79 -3.41
C VAL A 436 20.05 -17.56 -2.14
N LEU A 437 20.74 -18.70 -2.33
CA LEU A 437 21.38 -19.45 -1.25
C LEU A 437 22.11 -18.46 -0.35
N LYS A 438 21.81 -18.44 0.95
CA LYS A 438 22.53 -17.63 1.94
C LYS A 438 24.02 -17.99 1.90
N ASN A 439 24.81 -17.24 1.15
CA ASN A 439 26.26 -17.22 1.30
C ASN A 439 26.58 -16.32 2.50
N LEU A 440 26.90 -16.97 3.62
CA LEU A 440 27.26 -16.42 4.94
C LEU A 440 28.51 -15.52 4.96
N LEU A 441 28.95 -14.97 3.82
CA LEU A 441 30.20 -14.21 3.70
C LEU A 441 30.02 -12.69 3.63
N TRP A 442 28.79 -12.18 3.40
CA TRP A 442 28.55 -10.73 3.26
C TRP A 442 28.25 -9.99 4.58
N GLU A 443 28.03 -10.68 5.70
CA GLU A 443 27.77 -10.02 7.00
C GLU A 443 29.05 -9.59 7.76
N ALA A 444 30.24 -9.85 7.20
CA ALA A 444 31.51 -9.53 7.87
C ALA A 444 32.07 -8.12 7.55
N GLU A 445 31.46 -7.34 6.65
CA GLU A 445 31.96 -6.01 6.24
C GLU A 445 31.24 -4.81 6.88
N ILE A 446 30.34 -5.02 7.85
CA ILE A 446 29.55 -3.93 8.46
C ILE A 446 30.20 -3.30 9.70
N PHE A 447 31.35 -3.79 10.16
CA PHE A 447 32.02 -3.25 11.35
C PHE A 447 33.42 -2.69 11.01
N PRO A 448 33.66 -1.38 11.20
CA PRO A 448 34.94 -0.74 10.88
C PRO A 448 36.06 -1.04 11.89
N ASP A 449 35.75 -1.70 13.02
CA ASP A 449 36.66 -1.93 14.15
C ASP A 449 36.74 -3.42 14.57
N LEU A 450 37.96 -3.86 14.92
CA LEU A 450 38.27 -5.24 15.32
C LEU A 450 37.58 -5.69 16.63
N SER A 451 37.28 -4.78 17.55
CA SER A 451 36.62 -5.07 18.82
C SER A 451 35.14 -5.44 18.63
N SER A 452 34.45 -4.71 17.75
CA SER A 452 33.07 -4.98 17.34
C SER A 452 32.93 -6.33 16.61
N ARG A 453 33.94 -6.71 15.80
CA ARG A 453 33.98 -8.01 15.12
C ARG A 453 34.14 -9.19 16.10
N ARG A 454 34.93 -9.01 17.17
CA ARG A 454 35.09 -10.04 18.22
C ARG A 454 33.81 -10.24 19.04
N ALA A 455 33.08 -9.17 19.35
CA ALA A 455 31.81 -9.24 20.08
C ALA A 455 30.75 -10.02 19.27
N PHE A 456 30.63 -9.74 17.97
CA PHE A 456 29.70 -10.44 17.07
C PHE A 456 30.05 -11.94 16.93
N LEU A 457 31.32 -12.27 16.71
CA LEU A 457 31.77 -13.67 16.61
C LEU A 457 31.62 -14.43 17.94
N SER A 458 31.71 -13.74 19.09
CA SER A 458 31.46 -14.35 20.41
C SER A 458 29.99 -14.65 20.68
N SER A 459 29.06 -13.94 20.04
CA SER A 459 27.60 -14.17 20.18
C SER A 459 27.06 -15.34 19.34
N LEU A 460 27.88 -15.92 18.44
CA LEU A 460 27.49 -17.02 17.55
C LEU A 460 27.87 -18.42 18.08
N SER A 461 28.49 -18.53 19.26
CA SER A 461 28.98 -19.80 19.79
C SER A 461 28.18 -20.29 21.00
N ILE A 462 26.97 -20.85 20.80
CA ILE A 462 26.42 -21.90 21.67
C ILE A 462 25.51 -22.84 20.86
N GLN A 463 26.03 -24.00 20.44
CA GLN A 463 25.50 -25.33 20.78
C GLN A 463 26.45 -26.45 20.28
N HIS A 464 26.70 -27.41 21.17
CA HIS A 464 27.71 -28.48 21.13
C HIS A 464 27.61 -29.48 19.97
N ILE A 465 28.77 -29.86 19.40
CA ILE A 465 29.14 -31.27 19.09
C ILE A 465 30.67 -31.42 19.31
N PRO A 466 31.18 -32.48 19.98
CA PRO A 466 32.61 -32.65 20.23
C PRO A 466 33.28 -33.47 19.13
N THR A 467 34.50 -33.10 18.72
CA THR A 467 35.57 -34.07 18.37
C THR A 467 36.90 -33.36 18.12
N GLN A 468 37.96 -34.04 18.54
CA GLN A 468 39.36 -33.64 18.57
C GLN A 468 40.01 -33.58 17.18
N ILE A 469 41.03 -32.72 17.03
CA ILE A 469 42.41 -32.97 16.52
C ILE A 469 42.98 -31.69 15.85
N PRO A 470 44.28 -31.33 16.04
CA PRO A 470 44.79 -29.98 15.78
C PRO A 470 45.83 -29.90 14.65
N TYR A 471 45.76 -28.91 13.73
CA TYR A 471 46.92 -28.48 12.91
C TYR A 471 46.72 -27.00 12.47
N ARG A 472 47.50 -26.04 13.01
CA ARG A 472 48.78 -25.46 12.52
C ARG A 472 48.72 -24.70 11.17
N PHE A 473 48.86 -23.37 11.31
CA PHE A 473 49.46 -22.34 10.45
C PHE A 473 49.87 -22.68 9.00
N HIS A 474 49.54 -21.79 8.05
CA HIS A 474 50.56 -21.05 7.29
C HIS A 474 50.00 -19.79 6.59
N VAL A 475 50.72 -18.69 6.76
CA VAL A 475 50.61 -17.41 6.04
C VAL A 475 51.71 -17.40 4.98
N CYS A 476 51.41 -16.95 3.75
CA CYS A 476 52.19 -15.95 2.99
C CYS A 476 51.68 -15.74 1.53
N PRO A 477 52.01 -14.60 0.89
CA PRO A 477 51.18 -13.89 -0.09
C PRO A 477 51.82 -13.69 -1.47
N GLY A 478 51.12 -13.06 -2.43
CA GLY A 478 51.79 -12.28 -3.49
C GLY A 478 51.08 -12.08 -4.84
N LEU A 479 51.03 -10.79 -5.24
CA LEU A 479 51.27 -10.21 -6.59
C LEU A 479 50.13 -10.05 -7.64
N ASN A 480 49.62 -8.81 -7.69
CA ASN A 480 49.63 -7.82 -8.78
C ASN A 480 49.30 -8.17 -10.26
N LEU A 481 48.23 -7.50 -10.73
CA LEU A 481 48.13 -6.54 -11.86
C LEU A 481 48.81 -6.86 -13.20
N GLN A 482 48.00 -6.96 -14.28
CA GLN A 482 48.10 -6.10 -15.48
C GLN A 482 46.92 -6.31 -16.45
N SER A 483 46.45 -5.21 -17.03
CA SER A 483 45.58 -5.13 -18.22
C SER A 483 46.43 -4.94 -19.49
N PRO A 484 45.86 -5.15 -20.70
CA PRO A 484 45.70 -4.00 -21.62
C PRO A 484 44.46 -4.06 -22.55
N THR A 485 44.40 -3.08 -23.45
CA THR A 485 43.27 -2.45 -24.18
C THR A 485 43.15 -2.76 -25.69
N ARG A 486 41.90 -2.72 -26.21
CA ARG A 486 41.34 -2.13 -27.49
C ARG A 486 41.58 -2.67 -28.94
N SER A 487 40.46 -2.53 -29.73
CA SER A 487 40.25 -2.22 -31.19
C SER A 487 40.29 -3.36 -32.24
N PHE A 488 39.65 -3.36 -33.44
CA PHE A 488 38.37 -2.91 -34.08
C PHE A 488 38.34 -3.52 -35.54
N HIS A 489 37.13 -3.74 -36.12
CA HIS A 489 36.71 -3.87 -37.55
C HIS A 489 36.55 -5.23 -38.37
N PRO A 490 35.57 -5.32 -39.33
CA PRO A 490 34.98 -6.51 -40.05
C PRO A 490 35.30 -6.51 -41.60
N PRO A 491 34.51 -7.02 -42.63
CA PRO A 491 33.26 -7.84 -42.79
C PRO A 491 33.24 -8.89 -43.97
N MET A 492 32.09 -9.57 -44.28
CA MET A 492 31.59 -9.88 -45.66
C MET A 492 30.19 -10.57 -45.72
N ALA A 493 29.43 -10.32 -46.80
CA ALA A 493 28.02 -10.68 -47.06
C ALA A 493 27.83 -11.53 -48.35
N PHE A 494 26.63 -12.13 -48.57
CA PHE A 494 26.12 -12.57 -49.90
C PHE A 494 24.56 -12.62 -49.97
N LEU A 495 24.01 -12.23 -51.13
CA LEU A 495 22.60 -12.07 -51.56
C LEU A 495 22.14 -13.20 -52.51
N VAL A 496 20.83 -13.53 -52.63
CA VAL A 496 20.10 -13.88 -53.89
C VAL A 496 18.55 -13.63 -53.76
N ARG A 497 17.92 -13.34 -54.92
CA ARG A 497 16.63 -12.71 -55.34
C ARG A 497 15.31 -13.54 -55.31
N SER A 498 14.18 -12.79 -55.46
CA SER A 498 12.78 -13.18 -55.77
C SER A 498 12.46 -13.37 -57.28
N PRO A 499 11.23 -13.82 -57.64
CA PRO A 499 10.28 -13.01 -58.47
C PRO A 499 8.77 -13.23 -58.09
N GLU A 500 7.94 -12.18 -57.99
CA GLU A 500 6.99 -11.54 -58.96
C GLU A 500 5.59 -12.19 -59.17
N ILE A 501 4.60 -11.31 -59.32
CA ILE A 501 3.12 -11.43 -59.23
C ILE A 501 2.52 -11.46 -60.66
N PRO A 502 1.22 -11.79 -60.89
CA PRO A 502 0.31 -10.69 -61.24
C PRO A 502 -1.16 -10.77 -60.76
N THR A 503 -1.71 -9.56 -60.74
CA THR A 503 -3.05 -8.96 -60.49
C THR A 503 -4.24 -9.42 -61.38
N VAL A 504 -5.50 -9.20 -60.94
CA VAL A 504 -6.48 -8.20 -61.49
C VAL A 504 -7.99 -8.45 -61.12
N SER A 505 -8.62 -7.42 -60.52
CA SER A 505 -9.96 -6.78 -60.71
C SER A 505 -11.35 -7.50 -60.59
N ALA A 506 -12.06 -7.15 -59.50
CA ALA A 506 -13.31 -6.35 -59.35
C ALA A 506 -14.68 -6.72 -60.02
N ARG A 507 -15.77 -6.76 -59.20
CA ARG A 507 -16.93 -5.80 -59.12
C ARG A 507 -18.24 -6.50 -58.65
N ILE A 508 -18.84 -6.10 -57.52
CA ILE A 508 -20.06 -5.25 -57.27
C ILE A 508 -21.44 -5.93 -57.49
N PHE A 509 -22.32 -5.75 -56.47
CA PHE A 509 -23.81 -5.73 -56.37
C PHE A 509 -24.37 -6.88 -55.49
N SER A 510 -25.43 -6.76 -54.67
CA SER A 510 -26.17 -5.69 -53.98
C SER A 510 -27.23 -6.37 -53.10
N ASP A 511 -27.57 -5.76 -51.96
CA ASP A 511 -28.84 -5.78 -51.21
C ASP A 511 -29.66 -7.09 -51.04
N ALA A 512 -29.95 -7.47 -49.77
CA ALA A 512 -31.25 -7.21 -49.13
C ALA A 512 -31.55 -8.14 -47.91
N ASN A 513 -31.57 -7.51 -46.73
CA ASN A 513 -32.56 -7.55 -45.64
C ASN A 513 -33.26 -8.84 -45.11
N SER A 514 -33.20 -8.92 -43.77
CA SER A 514 -34.17 -9.47 -42.79
C SER A 514 -34.25 -11.00 -42.68
N SER A 515 -34.41 -11.64 -41.52
CA SER A 515 -35.14 -11.25 -40.31
C SER A 515 -34.77 -12.15 -39.11
N VAL A 516 -35.15 -11.69 -37.93
CA VAL A 516 -34.91 -12.21 -36.58
C VAL A 516 -35.72 -13.47 -36.26
N ILE A 517 -35.10 -14.49 -35.62
CA ILE A 517 -35.79 -15.43 -34.72
C ILE A 517 -34.91 -15.77 -33.50
N SER A 518 -35.49 -15.61 -32.31
CA SER A 518 -35.01 -15.98 -30.98
C SER A 518 -35.23 -17.47 -30.66
N HIS A 519 -34.35 -18.12 -29.88
CA HIS A 519 -34.71 -19.02 -28.75
C HIS A 519 -33.44 -19.55 -28.03
N VAL A 520 -33.24 -19.19 -26.75
CA VAL A 520 -33.44 -20.00 -25.53
C VAL A 520 -32.36 -21.08 -25.27
N PHE A 521 -31.60 -20.83 -24.19
CA PHE A 521 -30.56 -21.65 -23.59
C PHE A 521 -31.11 -22.91 -22.89
N MET A 522 -30.46 -24.06 -23.09
CA MET A 522 -30.38 -25.14 -22.09
C MET A 522 -28.93 -25.58 -21.90
N ARG A 523 -28.47 -25.48 -20.64
CA ARG A 523 -27.18 -25.96 -20.12
C ARG A 523 -27.21 -27.47 -19.92
N ARG A 524 -26.13 -28.17 -20.31
CA ARG A 524 -25.68 -29.40 -19.63
C ARG A 524 -24.22 -29.27 -19.22
N LYS A 525 -23.99 -29.48 -17.92
CA LYS A 525 -22.68 -29.66 -17.27
C LYS A 525 -22.15 -31.07 -17.57
N ALA A 526 -20.85 -31.20 -17.79
CA ALA A 526 -20.13 -32.45 -17.65
C ALA A 526 -18.93 -32.24 -16.73
N THR A 527 -18.84 -33.08 -15.71
CA THR A 527 -17.78 -33.14 -14.69
C THR A 527 -16.83 -34.27 -15.05
N VAL A 528 -15.54 -34.06 -14.79
CA VAL A 528 -14.44 -35.01 -15.02
C VAL A 528 -14.38 -36.08 -13.91
N SER A 529 -14.05 -37.32 -14.26
CA SER A 529 -13.35 -38.25 -13.35
C SER A 529 -12.33 -39.08 -14.13
N ALA A 530 -11.23 -39.42 -13.46
CA ALA A 530 -10.05 -40.03 -14.04
C ALA A 530 -9.67 -41.32 -13.29
N ILE A 531 -9.25 -42.32 -14.08
CA ILE A 531 -8.36 -43.45 -13.80
C ILE A 531 -8.89 -44.61 -12.94
N ASP A 532 -8.87 -45.82 -13.52
CA ASP A 532 -8.13 -46.94 -12.93
C ASP A 532 -7.61 -47.90 -14.01
N ALA A 533 -6.42 -48.46 -13.77
CA ALA A 533 -5.74 -49.41 -14.65
C ALA A 533 -5.07 -50.49 -13.82
N ARG A 534 -5.49 -51.76 -14.01
CA ARG A 534 -4.67 -52.99 -14.23
C ARG A 534 -5.44 -54.25 -13.84
N ASP A 535 -5.42 -55.24 -14.74
CA ASP A 535 -5.12 -56.64 -14.42
C ASP A 535 -4.40 -57.32 -15.62
N LEU A 536 -3.34 -58.08 -15.30
CA LEU A 536 -2.26 -58.68 -16.12
C LEU A 536 -2.62 -60.14 -16.57
N PRO A 537 -1.78 -61.00 -17.24
CA PRO A 537 -0.30 -60.97 -17.43
C PRO A 537 0.32 -61.49 -18.77
N GLY A 538 1.64 -61.30 -18.98
CA GLY A 538 2.41 -62.14 -19.92
C GLY A 538 3.80 -61.70 -20.48
N VAL A 539 4.86 -61.68 -19.64
CA VAL A 539 6.23 -62.24 -19.89
C VAL A 539 7.24 -61.65 -20.95
N LYS A 540 8.40 -61.21 -20.41
CA LYS A 540 9.85 -61.22 -20.87
C LYS A 540 10.44 -60.20 -21.89
N ASN A 541 11.15 -59.20 -21.33
CA ASN A 541 12.52 -58.64 -21.56
C ASN A 541 13.40 -59.07 -22.79
N PRO A 542 14.51 -58.38 -23.15
CA PRO A 542 14.96 -56.96 -22.99
C PRO A 542 15.58 -56.32 -24.28
N LYS A 543 15.85 -54.99 -24.23
CA LYS A 543 16.90 -54.20 -24.92
C LYS A 543 17.25 -54.50 -26.40
N SER A 544 17.04 -53.51 -27.29
CA SER A 544 18.13 -52.87 -28.08
C SER A 544 17.60 -51.80 -29.03
N ARG A 545 18.47 -50.82 -29.26
CA ARG A 545 18.29 -49.55 -29.98
C ARG A 545 18.65 -49.70 -31.46
N LEU A 546 18.04 -48.84 -32.26
CA LEU A 546 18.60 -48.12 -33.42
C LEU A 546 18.81 -48.87 -34.75
N TYR A 547 17.97 -48.45 -35.71
CA TYR A 547 18.31 -47.75 -36.97
C TYR A 547 17.91 -48.42 -38.31
N TRP A 548 17.20 -47.61 -39.10
CA TRP A 548 17.14 -47.48 -40.57
C TRP A 548 15.94 -48.00 -41.36
N GLN A 549 15.44 -47.02 -42.15
CA GLN A 549 14.69 -47.06 -43.40
C GLN A 549 13.27 -47.60 -43.42
N PHE A 550 12.30 -46.71 -43.62
CA PHE A 550 11.14 -47.02 -44.45
C PHE A 550 10.75 -45.85 -45.35
N SER A 551 10.61 -46.21 -46.62
CA SER A 551 10.11 -45.44 -47.76
C SER A 551 8.72 -44.85 -47.51
N ALA A 552 8.45 -43.71 -48.16
CA ALA A 552 7.14 -43.06 -48.16
C ALA A 552 6.07 -43.96 -48.82
N PRO A 553 4.87 -44.09 -48.22
CA PRO A 553 3.68 -44.51 -48.96
C PRO A 553 3.02 -43.28 -49.61
N VAL A 554 2.72 -43.42 -50.90
CA VAL A 554 1.85 -42.53 -51.68
C VAL A 554 0.46 -42.54 -51.02
N LYS A 555 -0.09 -41.36 -50.69
CA LYS A 555 -1.48 -41.23 -50.27
C LYS A 555 -2.38 -41.26 -51.51
N GLU A 556 -3.36 -42.15 -51.51
CA GLU A 556 -4.47 -42.19 -52.45
C GLU A 556 -5.31 -40.91 -52.38
N ASP A 557 -5.75 -40.43 -53.54
CA ASP A 557 -6.65 -39.30 -53.69
C ASP A 557 -8.02 -39.62 -53.06
N TYR A 558 -8.32 -38.91 -51.97
CA TYR A 558 -9.65 -38.90 -51.36
C TYR A 558 -10.55 -38.01 -52.23
N LYS A 559 -11.53 -38.59 -52.93
CA LYS A 559 -12.60 -37.82 -53.58
C LYS A 559 -13.46 -37.17 -52.51
N ILE A 560 -13.31 -35.86 -52.36
CA ILE A 560 -14.23 -35.01 -51.60
C ILE A 560 -15.58 -35.05 -52.31
N SER A 561 -16.67 -35.22 -51.56
CA SER A 561 -18.02 -35.22 -52.13
C SER A 561 -18.39 -33.80 -52.60
N ARG A 562 -19.23 -33.68 -53.64
CA ARG A 562 -19.65 -32.36 -54.17
C ARG A 562 -20.32 -31.47 -53.12
N GLU A 563 -20.95 -32.08 -52.11
CA GLU A 563 -21.55 -31.40 -50.96
C GLU A 563 -20.49 -30.86 -49.98
N GLU A 564 -19.39 -31.58 -49.75
CA GLU A 564 -18.26 -31.10 -48.93
C GLU A 564 -17.47 -29.98 -49.63
N GLU A 565 -17.36 -30.00 -50.97
CA GLU A 565 -16.77 -28.89 -51.74
C GLU A 565 -17.64 -27.63 -51.69
N GLU A 566 -18.98 -27.78 -51.77
CA GLU A 566 -19.93 -26.67 -51.65
C GLU A 566 -19.95 -26.09 -50.21
N GLU A 567 -19.88 -26.94 -49.18
CA GLU A 567 -19.80 -26.52 -47.76
C GLU A 567 -18.46 -25.84 -47.45
N GLU A 568 -17.34 -26.32 -48.01
CA GLU A 568 -16.02 -25.69 -47.85
C GLU A 568 -15.90 -24.34 -48.59
N GLU A 569 -16.55 -24.20 -49.75
CA GLU A 569 -16.66 -22.91 -50.45
C GLU A 569 -17.54 -21.92 -49.67
N GLU A 570 -18.66 -22.36 -49.09
CA GLU A 570 -19.55 -21.53 -48.29
C GLU A 570 -18.89 -21.06 -46.98
N ASP A 571 -18.13 -21.95 -46.31
CA ASP A 571 -17.33 -21.62 -45.13
C ASP A 571 -16.22 -20.61 -45.45
N LYS A 572 -15.52 -20.79 -46.59
CA LYS A 572 -14.52 -19.81 -47.07
C LYS A 572 -15.17 -18.47 -47.37
N GLN A 573 -16.32 -18.45 -48.03
CA GLN A 573 -17.05 -17.22 -48.33
C GLN A 573 -17.48 -16.50 -47.05
N SER A 574 -18.02 -17.23 -46.07
CA SER A 574 -18.40 -16.71 -44.76
C SER A 574 -17.21 -16.14 -43.99
N TYR A 575 -16.07 -16.82 -44.01
CA TYR A 575 -14.81 -16.34 -43.43
C TYR A 575 -14.41 -14.97 -44.00
N TYR A 576 -14.37 -14.83 -45.33
CA TYR A 576 -13.96 -13.58 -45.98
C TYR A 576 -14.94 -12.43 -45.73
N VAL A 577 -16.24 -12.72 -45.64
CA VAL A 577 -17.27 -11.72 -45.28
C VAL A 577 -17.06 -11.23 -43.85
N ASN A 578 -16.87 -12.13 -42.89
CA ASN A 578 -16.67 -11.79 -41.49
C ASN A 578 -15.35 -11.04 -41.26
N MET A 579 -14.27 -11.48 -41.92
CA MET A 579 -12.98 -10.80 -41.89
C MET A 579 -13.08 -9.40 -42.51
N GLY A 580 -13.76 -9.27 -43.65
CA GLY A 580 -14.00 -7.96 -44.29
C GLY A 580 -14.79 -7.00 -43.39
N HIS A 581 -15.81 -7.51 -42.70
CA HIS A 581 -16.55 -6.76 -41.70
C HIS A 581 -15.66 -6.33 -40.53
N ALA A 582 -14.83 -7.24 -39.98
CA ALA A 582 -13.91 -6.93 -38.90
C ALA A 582 -12.86 -5.87 -39.29
N VAL A 583 -12.25 -5.98 -40.48
CA VAL A 583 -11.30 -4.98 -41.00
C VAL A 583 -11.96 -3.61 -41.11
N ARG A 584 -13.20 -3.57 -41.62
CA ARG A 584 -13.97 -2.33 -41.73
C ARG A 584 -14.28 -1.72 -40.35
N SER A 585 -14.80 -2.51 -39.42
CA SER A 585 -15.10 -2.07 -38.05
C SER A 585 -13.86 -1.51 -37.36
N ILE A 586 -12.71 -2.17 -37.48
CA ILE A 586 -11.48 -1.65 -36.87
C ILE A 586 -11.03 -0.35 -37.55
N ARG A 587 -11.08 -0.25 -38.89
CA ARG A 587 -10.70 0.98 -39.59
C ARG A 587 -11.57 2.18 -39.24
N GLU A 588 -12.88 1.98 -39.07
CA GLU A 588 -13.83 3.06 -38.81
C GLU A 588 -13.92 3.42 -37.31
N GLU A 589 -13.80 2.44 -36.42
CA GLU A 589 -14.09 2.64 -34.99
C GLU A 589 -12.84 2.79 -34.13
N PHE A 590 -11.71 2.18 -34.50
CA PHE A 590 -10.46 2.30 -33.74
C PHE A 590 -9.95 3.74 -33.63
N PRO A 591 -10.04 4.60 -34.67
CA PRO A 591 -9.74 6.03 -34.55
C PRO A 591 -10.57 6.76 -33.49
N LEU A 592 -11.79 6.25 -33.24
CA LEU A 592 -12.77 6.81 -32.32
C LEU A 592 -12.72 6.19 -30.93
N LEU A 593 -11.72 5.35 -30.63
CA LEU A 593 -11.63 4.55 -29.40
C LEU A 593 -11.87 5.36 -28.11
N PHE A 594 -11.36 6.59 -28.05
CA PHE A 594 -11.45 7.47 -26.88
C PHE A 594 -12.78 8.27 -26.80
N TYR A 595 -13.60 8.23 -27.83
CA TYR A 595 -14.86 8.98 -27.91
C TYR A 595 -16.09 8.06 -27.93
N LYS A 596 -16.01 6.94 -28.64
CA LYS A 596 -17.11 5.98 -28.84
C LYS A 596 -16.71 4.59 -28.34
N GLU A 597 -17.71 3.81 -27.92
CA GLU A 597 -17.53 2.39 -27.65
C GLU A 597 -17.33 1.61 -28.95
N LEU A 598 -16.41 0.63 -28.93
CA LEU A 598 -16.13 -0.24 -30.07
C LEU A 598 -17.22 -1.32 -30.18
N ASN A 599 -17.46 -1.79 -31.39
CA ASN A 599 -18.22 -3.00 -31.63
C ASN A 599 -17.40 -4.22 -31.22
N PHE A 600 -17.97 -5.07 -30.37
CA PHE A 600 -17.33 -6.27 -29.86
C PHE A 600 -17.76 -7.57 -30.56
N ASP A 601 -18.71 -7.52 -31.52
CA ASP A 601 -19.28 -8.71 -32.17
C ASP A 601 -18.29 -9.44 -33.09
N ILE A 602 -17.25 -8.72 -33.52
CA ILE A 602 -16.16 -9.21 -34.38
C ILE A 602 -15.12 -10.05 -33.62
N TYR A 603 -15.23 -10.13 -32.29
CA TYR A 603 -14.30 -10.87 -31.43
C TYR A 603 -14.93 -12.16 -30.91
N ARG A 604 -14.07 -13.10 -30.51
CA ARG A 604 -14.47 -14.33 -29.79
C ARG A 604 -14.60 -14.03 -28.29
N ASP A 605 -15.49 -14.75 -27.61
CA ASP A 605 -15.75 -14.54 -26.17
C ASP A 605 -14.53 -14.79 -25.28
N ASP A 606 -13.62 -15.64 -25.73
CA ASP A 606 -12.37 -16.02 -25.05
C ASP A 606 -11.13 -15.35 -25.66
N ILE A 607 -11.30 -14.18 -26.30
CA ILE A 607 -10.20 -13.39 -26.86
C ILE A 607 -9.01 -13.24 -25.90
N VAL A 608 -7.81 -13.39 -26.44
CA VAL A 608 -6.56 -13.13 -25.73
C VAL A 608 -5.99 -11.78 -26.16
N PHE A 609 -5.83 -10.86 -25.20
CA PHE A 609 -5.16 -9.58 -25.41
C PHE A 609 -3.75 -9.61 -24.81
N LYS A 610 -2.75 -9.22 -25.60
CA LYS A 610 -1.33 -9.22 -25.21
C LYS A 610 -0.73 -7.84 -25.43
N ASP A 611 -0.05 -7.33 -24.42
CA ASP A 611 0.85 -6.18 -24.54
C ASP A 611 2.27 -6.60 -24.09
N PRO A 612 3.31 -5.76 -24.22
CA PRO A 612 4.68 -6.15 -23.88
C PRO A 612 4.89 -6.55 -22.40
N MET A 613 3.95 -6.22 -21.52
CA MET A 613 4.02 -6.41 -20.07
C MET A 613 2.96 -7.37 -19.53
N ASN A 614 1.83 -7.57 -20.22
CA ASN A 614 0.67 -8.28 -19.69
C ASN A 614 -0.04 -9.18 -20.73
N THR A 615 -0.81 -10.15 -20.22
CA THR A 615 -1.72 -10.98 -21.01
C THR A 615 -3.06 -11.07 -20.29
N PHE A 616 -4.15 -10.79 -21.00
CA PHE A 616 -5.52 -10.84 -20.52
C PHE A 616 -6.35 -11.78 -21.39
N MET A 617 -7.31 -12.48 -20.79
CA MET A 617 -8.20 -13.41 -21.49
C MET A 617 -9.67 -13.08 -21.22
N GLY A 618 -10.51 -13.21 -22.24
CA GLY A 618 -11.96 -13.05 -22.15
C GLY A 618 -12.46 -11.66 -22.58
N ILE A 619 -13.62 -11.65 -23.22
CA ILE A 619 -14.23 -10.45 -23.83
C ILE A 619 -14.61 -9.38 -22.79
N ASP A 620 -15.01 -9.76 -21.58
CA ASP A 620 -15.35 -8.80 -20.52
C ASP A 620 -14.12 -8.04 -20.02
N ASN A 621 -12.97 -8.73 -19.92
CA ASN A 621 -11.70 -8.08 -19.59
C ASN A 621 -11.25 -7.17 -20.73
N TYR A 622 -11.43 -7.61 -21.98
CA TYR A 622 -11.14 -6.80 -23.16
C TYR A 622 -11.96 -5.50 -23.20
N LYS A 623 -13.29 -5.59 -22.99
CA LYS A 623 -14.19 -4.44 -22.84
C LYS A 623 -13.74 -3.51 -21.71
N SER A 624 -13.37 -4.07 -20.57
CA SER A 624 -12.90 -3.32 -19.40
C SER A 624 -11.61 -2.54 -19.67
N ILE A 625 -10.66 -3.11 -20.43
CA ILE A 625 -9.41 -2.44 -20.81
C ILE A 625 -9.70 -1.21 -21.68
N PHE A 626 -10.50 -1.36 -22.74
CA PHE A 626 -10.82 -0.23 -23.61
C PHE A 626 -11.75 0.79 -22.95
N GLY A 627 -12.64 0.34 -22.05
CA GLY A 627 -13.41 1.22 -21.17
C GLY A 627 -12.51 2.04 -20.24
N ALA A 628 -11.50 1.41 -19.63
CA ALA A 628 -10.52 2.08 -18.80
C ALA A 628 -9.68 3.08 -19.62
N LEU A 629 -9.16 2.69 -20.79
CA LEU A 629 -8.42 3.59 -21.68
C LEU A 629 -9.25 4.83 -22.05
N ARG A 630 -10.53 4.65 -22.37
CA ARG A 630 -11.46 5.75 -22.65
C ARG A 630 -11.67 6.66 -21.44
N PHE A 631 -11.92 6.07 -20.27
CA PHE A 631 -12.13 6.80 -19.01
C PHE A 631 -10.90 7.63 -18.64
N HIS A 632 -9.71 7.01 -18.62
CA HIS A 632 -8.46 7.69 -18.28
C HIS A 632 -8.11 8.74 -19.36
N GLY A 633 -8.32 8.45 -20.63
CA GLY A 633 -8.16 9.41 -21.73
C GLY A 633 -8.95 10.71 -21.49
N ARG A 634 -10.22 10.61 -21.08
CA ARG A 634 -11.08 11.78 -20.77
C ARG A 634 -10.62 12.59 -19.56
N ILE A 635 -10.03 11.92 -18.56
CA ILE A 635 -9.53 12.55 -17.34
C ILE A 635 -8.23 13.32 -17.62
N PHE A 636 -7.29 12.68 -18.32
CA PHE A 636 -5.93 13.21 -18.45
C PHE A 636 -5.70 14.06 -19.68
N PHE A 637 -6.54 13.95 -20.72
CA PHE A 637 -6.34 14.65 -22.00
C PHE A 637 -7.51 15.57 -22.35
N ARG A 638 -7.19 16.76 -22.87
CA ARG A 638 -8.17 17.71 -23.42
C ARG A 638 -8.64 17.24 -24.80
N ALA A 639 -7.70 16.74 -25.60
CA ALA A 639 -7.95 16.11 -26.89
C ALA A 639 -7.03 14.89 -27.00
N LEU A 640 -7.57 13.79 -27.51
CA LEU A 640 -6.85 12.54 -27.71
C LEU A 640 -7.38 11.91 -29.00
N CYS A 641 -6.56 11.69 -30.02
CA CYS A 641 -6.99 11.07 -31.27
C CYS A 641 -6.04 9.94 -31.66
N VAL A 642 -6.58 8.97 -32.39
CA VAL A 642 -5.82 7.84 -32.92
C VAL A 642 -5.87 7.92 -34.44
N ASP A 643 -4.71 8.00 -35.06
CA ASP A 643 -4.56 7.99 -36.51
C ASP A 643 -4.06 6.62 -36.94
N ILE A 644 -4.74 6.02 -37.90
CA ILE A 644 -4.27 4.78 -38.54
C ILE A 644 -3.26 5.15 -39.61
N VAL A 645 -2.02 4.72 -39.43
CA VAL A 645 -0.91 4.98 -40.36
C VAL A 645 -0.96 4.00 -41.53
N SER A 646 -1.20 2.72 -41.25
CA SER A 646 -1.31 1.69 -42.28
C SER A 646 -2.05 0.46 -41.77
N VAL A 647 -2.71 -0.25 -42.68
CA VAL A 647 -3.39 -1.52 -42.43
C VAL A 647 -2.97 -2.48 -43.52
N TRP A 648 -2.42 -3.63 -43.14
CA TRP A 648 -1.97 -4.66 -44.09
C TRP A 648 -2.24 -6.05 -43.52
N GLN A 649 -2.24 -7.05 -44.40
CA GLN A 649 -2.58 -8.42 -44.07
C GLN A 649 -1.39 -9.32 -44.43
N PRO A 650 -0.50 -9.66 -43.49
CA PRO A 650 0.67 -10.49 -43.78
C PRO A 650 0.32 -11.95 -44.11
N THR A 651 -0.75 -12.48 -43.55
CA THR A 651 -1.27 -13.83 -43.82
C THR A 651 -2.80 -13.78 -43.91
N GLU A 652 -3.42 -14.79 -44.50
CA GLU A 652 -4.89 -14.85 -44.65
C GLU A 652 -5.64 -14.71 -43.33
N ASN A 653 -5.03 -15.13 -42.21
CA ASN A 653 -5.62 -15.10 -40.87
C ASN A 653 -5.05 -14.03 -39.93
N THR A 654 -4.27 -13.07 -40.42
CA THR A 654 -3.68 -12.02 -39.57
C THR A 654 -3.83 -10.65 -40.18
N LEU A 655 -4.39 -9.70 -39.42
CA LEU A 655 -4.45 -8.27 -39.77
C LEU A 655 -3.49 -7.48 -38.91
N MET A 656 -2.70 -6.63 -39.55
CA MET A 656 -1.76 -5.73 -38.89
C MET A 656 -2.20 -4.29 -39.09
N ILE A 657 -2.14 -3.50 -38.03
CA ILE A 657 -2.48 -2.08 -38.04
C ILE A 657 -1.40 -1.29 -37.31
N ARG A 658 -0.78 -0.35 -38.02
CA ARG A 658 0.09 0.64 -37.40
C ARG A 658 -0.70 1.89 -37.13
N TRP A 659 -0.59 2.42 -35.92
CA TRP A 659 -1.35 3.57 -35.48
C TRP A 659 -0.47 4.54 -34.68
N THR A 660 -0.92 5.79 -34.60
CA THR A 660 -0.31 6.85 -33.82
C THR A 660 -1.38 7.49 -32.95
N VAL A 661 -1.15 7.57 -31.64
CA VAL A 661 -1.99 8.31 -30.70
C VAL A 661 -1.39 9.69 -30.48
N HIS A 662 -2.19 10.72 -30.71
CA HIS A 662 -1.86 12.10 -30.39
C HIS A 662 -2.66 12.54 -29.17
N GLY A 663 -1.98 13.09 -28.16
CA GLY A 663 -2.61 13.53 -26.92
C GLY A 663 -2.20 14.95 -26.53
N ILE A 664 -3.18 15.77 -26.16
CA ILE A 664 -2.98 17.06 -25.52
C ILE A 664 -3.37 16.91 -24.04
N PRO A 665 -2.41 16.81 -23.11
CA PRO A 665 -2.70 16.60 -21.69
C PRO A 665 -3.42 17.80 -21.07
N ARG A 666 -4.24 17.58 -20.04
CA ARG A 666 -4.87 18.62 -19.21
C ARG A 666 -3.85 19.08 -18.15
N GLY A 667 -2.96 20.01 -18.52
CA GLY A 667 -1.94 20.58 -17.64
C GLY A 667 -1.41 21.92 -18.15
N PRO A 668 -0.59 22.65 -17.36
CA PRO A 668 -0.10 24.00 -17.69
C PRO A 668 0.95 24.03 -18.82
N TRP A 669 1.36 22.88 -19.34
CA TRP A 669 2.32 22.73 -20.42
C TRP A 669 1.61 22.11 -21.63
N GLU A 670 1.47 22.87 -22.73
CA GLU A 670 0.91 22.39 -24.00
C GLU A 670 1.90 21.47 -24.76
N THR A 671 2.41 20.44 -24.09
CA THR A 671 3.25 19.44 -24.74
C THR A 671 2.36 18.43 -25.45
N ARG A 672 2.46 18.37 -26.78
CA ARG A 672 1.77 17.34 -27.57
C ARG A 672 2.49 16.01 -27.39
N GLY A 673 1.82 15.04 -26.79
CA GLY A 673 2.30 13.66 -26.69
C GLY A 673 2.00 12.91 -27.98
N ARG A 674 2.96 12.09 -28.44
CA ARG A 674 2.81 11.18 -29.56
C ARG A 674 3.24 9.78 -29.14
N PHE A 675 2.40 8.79 -29.38
CA PHE A 675 2.70 7.39 -29.12
C PHE A 675 2.44 6.58 -30.38
N ASP A 676 3.47 5.91 -30.89
CA ASP A 676 3.31 5.01 -32.03
C ASP A 676 3.17 3.57 -31.51
N GLY A 677 2.31 2.79 -32.16
CA GLY A 677 2.09 1.39 -31.81
C GLY A 677 1.67 0.55 -33.01
N THR A 678 1.81 -0.77 -32.88
CA THR A 678 1.34 -1.73 -33.88
C THR A 678 0.44 -2.77 -33.22
N SER A 679 -0.75 -2.97 -33.79
CA SER A 679 -1.72 -3.97 -33.38
C SER A 679 -1.76 -5.11 -34.39
N GLU A 680 -1.60 -6.34 -33.90
CA GLU A 680 -1.74 -7.61 -34.62
C GLU A 680 -3.05 -8.28 -34.17
N TYR A 681 -3.91 -8.62 -35.12
CA TYR A 681 -5.19 -9.31 -34.88
C TYR A 681 -5.19 -10.65 -35.62
N LYS A 682 -5.47 -11.74 -34.92
CA LYS A 682 -5.59 -13.08 -35.53
C LYS A 682 -7.03 -13.56 -35.59
N PHE A 683 -7.40 -14.11 -36.75
CA PHE A 683 -8.73 -14.62 -37.04
C PHE A 683 -8.79 -16.14 -36.88
N ASP A 684 -9.92 -16.62 -36.37
CA ASP A 684 -10.26 -18.04 -36.38
C ASP A 684 -10.89 -18.44 -37.72
N LYS A 685 -11.22 -19.73 -37.87
CA LYS A 685 -11.83 -20.27 -39.11
C LYS A 685 -13.17 -19.63 -39.49
N ASN A 686 -13.84 -18.92 -38.58
CA ASN A 686 -15.12 -18.25 -38.84
C ASN A 686 -14.92 -16.75 -39.17
N GLY A 687 -13.68 -16.26 -39.21
CA GLY A 687 -13.37 -14.84 -39.44
C GLY A 687 -13.58 -13.97 -38.20
N LYS A 688 -13.62 -14.57 -36.99
CA LYS A 688 -13.65 -13.82 -35.72
C LYS A 688 -12.28 -13.68 -35.10
N ILE A 689 -12.04 -12.55 -34.45
CA ILE A 689 -10.75 -12.25 -33.81
C ILE A 689 -10.64 -12.98 -32.48
N TYR A 690 -9.63 -13.84 -32.33
CA TYR A 690 -9.36 -14.56 -31.07
C TYR A 690 -8.10 -14.08 -30.34
N GLU A 691 -7.21 -13.34 -31.01
CA GLU A 691 -6.02 -12.75 -30.39
C GLU A 691 -5.81 -11.33 -30.90
N HIS A 692 -5.58 -10.38 -29.98
CA HIS A 692 -5.11 -9.03 -30.28
C HIS A 692 -3.83 -8.77 -29.50
N LYS A 693 -2.72 -8.56 -30.21
CA LYS A 693 -1.42 -8.24 -29.64
C LYS A 693 -1.00 -6.82 -30.00
N VAL A 694 -0.46 -6.07 -29.05
CA VAL A 694 0.08 -4.73 -29.26
C VAL A 694 1.59 -4.75 -29.01
N ASP A 695 2.38 -4.31 -30.00
CA ASP A 695 3.84 -4.24 -29.94
C ASP A 695 4.39 -2.83 -30.23
N ASN A 696 5.65 -2.61 -29.84
CA ASN A 696 6.52 -1.48 -30.23
C ASN A 696 6.02 -0.08 -29.84
N ILE A 697 5.78 0.15 -28.53
CA ILE A 697 5.43 1.47 -27.98
C ILE A 697 6.67 2.38 -27.95
N ALA A 698 6.94 3.10 -29.03
CA ALA A 698 7.99 4.11 -29.05
C ALA A 698 7.46 5.42 -28.44
N ILE A 699 7.93 5.77 -27.24
CA ILE A 699 7.70 7.10 -26.64
C ILE A 699 8.72 8.05 -27.27
N ASN A 700 8.42 8.57 -28.46
CA ASN A 700 9.25 9.62 -29.03
C ASN A 700 9.02 10.91 -28.25
N SER A 701 10.04 11.38 -27.52
CA SER A 701 10.07 12.77 -27.07
C SER A 701 9.90 13.68 -28.29
N PRO A 702 9.14 14.80 -28.21
CA PRO A 702 8.96 15.65 -29.38
C PRO A 702 10.33 16.06 -29.91
N PRO A 703 10.56 16.05 -31.24
CA PRO A 703 11.80 16.60 -31.77
C PRO A 703 11.86 18.04 -31.27
N LYS A 704 12.96 18.41 -30.60
CA LYS A 704 13.24 19.81 -30.30
C LYS A 704 13.23 20.52 -31.65
N PHE A 705 12.18 21.29 -31.91
CA PHE A 705 12.11 22.14 -33.07
C PHE A 705 13.25 23.15 -32.91
N GLN A 706 14.36 22.92 -33.60
CA GLN A 706 15.41 23.92 -33.70
C GLN A 706 14.84 24.98 -34.65
N MET A 707 14.46 26.15 -34.12
CA MET A 707 14.08 27.26 -34.98
C MET A 707 15.30 27.62 -35.82
N LEU A 708 15.20 27.37 -37.12
CA LEU A 708 16.17 27.91 -38.09
C LEU A 708 16.15 29.43 -37.95
N THR A 709 17.33 30.01 -37.86
CA THR A 709 17.48 31.46 -37.88
C THR A 709 16.97 32.01 -39.22
N VAL A 710 16.56 33.28 -39.26
CA VAL A 710 16.10 33.94 -40.50
C VAL A 710 17.13 33.79 -41.63
N GLN A 711 18.42 33.70 -41.29
CA GLN A 711 19.51 33.51 -42.23
C GLN A 711 19.53 32.12 -42.86
N GLU A 712 19.31 31.06 -42.08
CA GLU A 712 19.21 29.68 -42.58
C GLU A 712 17.94 29.45 -43.41
N LEU A 713 16.86 30.19 -43.08
CA LEU A 713 15.62 30.16 -43.87
C LEU A 713 15.82 30.81 -45.25
N VAL A 714 16.58 31.89 -45.34
CA VAL A 714 16.89 32.58 -46.60
C VAL A 714 17.81 31.72 -47.48
N GLU A 715 18.78 31.01 -46.90
CA GLU A 715 19.63 30.07 -47.66
C GLU A 715 18.83 28.88 -48.20
N ALA A 716 17.86 28.36 -47.45
CA ALA A 716 17.01 27.24 -47.89
C ALA A 716 16.02 27.60 -49.01
N ILE A 717 15.57 28.86 -49.08
CA ILE A 717 14.63 29.33 -50.11
C ILE A 717 15.35 29.70 -51.42
N SER A 718 16.68 29.86 -51.40
CA SER A 718 17.46 30.39 -52.53
C SER A 718 18.00 29.33 -53.51
N CYS A 719 17.75 28.04 -53.27
CA CYS A 719 18.24 26.96 -54.14
C CYS A 719 17.09 26.26 -54.88
N PRO A 720 17.05 26.30 -56.23
CA PRO A 720 16.09 25.53 -56.99
C PRO A 720 16.63 24.10 -57.15
N SER A 721 16.10 23.15 -56.37
CA SER A 721 16.32 21.73 -56.63
C SER A 721 14.99 21.00 -56.76
N THR A 722 14.78 20.46 -57.95
CA THR A 722 13.69 19.60 -58.42
C THR A 722 13.38 18.43 -57.47
N PRO A 723 12.12 17.99 -57.38
CA PRO A 723 11.74 16.88 -56.51
C PRO A 723 12.27 15.56 -57.09
N LYS A 724 13.08 14.83 -56.31
CA LYS A 724 13.36 13.42 -56.57
C LYS A 724 12.48 12.54 -55.67
N PRO A 725 11.91 11.45 -56.20
CA PRO A 725 11.08 10.53 -55.42
C PRO A 725 11.96 9.66 -54.52
N THR A 726 11.61 9.59 -53.24
CA THR A 726 12.31 8.75 -52.26
C THR A 726 11.82 7.31 -52.42
N TYR A 727 12.58 6.49 -53.14
CA TYR A 727 12.56 5.03 -53.03
C TYR A 727 13.62 4.59 -52.01
N PHE A 728 13.32 3.48 -51.33
CA PHE A 728 14.16 2.75 -50.39
C PHE A 728 15.61 2.59 -50.86
N GLU A 729 16.58 2.75 -49.93
CA GLU A 729 17.77 1.90 -49.92
C GLU A 729 18.16 1.54 -48.48
N PHE A 730 18.52 0.26 -48.34
CA PHE A 730 18.92 -0.45 -47.13
C PHE A 730 20.39 -0.17 -46.76
N GLY A 731 20.66 -0.30 -45.46
CA GLY A 731 21.93 -0.55 -44.76
C GLY A 731 23.28 -0.45 -45.49
N ASP A 732 24.19 0.31 -44.87
CA ASP A 732 25.34 -0.25 -44.16
C ASP A 732 25.61 0.55 -42.87
#